data_AF-A0A538SWQ9-F1
#
_entry.id   AF-A0A538SWQ9-F1
#
_cell.length_a   1.000
_cell.length_b   1.000
_cell.length_c   1.000
_cell.angle_alpha   90.00
_cell.angle_beta   90.00
_cell.angle_gamma   90.00
#
_symmetry.space_group_name_H-M   'P 1'
#
loop_
_entity.id
_entity.type
_entity.pdbx_description
1 polymer ?
#
loop_
_entity_poly.entity_id
_entity_poly.type
_entity_poly.pdbx_seq_one_letter_code
_entity_poly.pdbx_strand_id
1 'polypeptide(L)'
;MGEAGGRAREAEGAAPPGPAGGSRGIRAQSLERDARIRHSQGTNHPSRRRYEARGRRVSIRRKQDHFLFHRREAGRLPRSREGSRLNLSYANRAAPDRRARRGREDRRRRYVRKGAVLRDLASPVRADHAQDGQGPGPLAQPLEDFRRVRPLEVLPSLRARFLQRSIPRISEDREQAGPRGRRAGSLAGRHFPAHAPAHGRKRARDPARALRASRRHEGRRSDARQTARLRQDEVRCPRHETRRWRKRQRNEAAVSRFGKLMAKFYITTAIDYVNNPPHLGTAYEKIAADTIARYKRMAGFNTRFLMGNDEHSINVEKAAREKGMEPKEYCDQMAEVFQAVWKRLDISYDDFIRTTEPRHVRGVQALFRAIVDAGDVYKGKYEGHYCVGCERFYPEKDLVDGKCPIHKTVPQWVSEENYFFRLSAYGPKLLEHYRRNPEFIVPETRRNEIVNVVESGLDDISVSRASVAWGIPLPNDPAHTVYVWVDALINYITGVGYPDMNGDFSKYWPADLHVIGKDITRFHCVIWPAMLLSAKLPLPKTVLGHGWVSFHGEKLSKSLGNIVNPLDIVDRWGADALRYYVLKEVPLFRDGDFSWELFIDRYNADLANDWGNLFTRTVSMVHRYRGGKVAEGTLIEGLGDTFASALRDYTEAMDRFEIEKGIEAAWSVIRRANRLVEEKAPWNLAKDPSRGAELDALLATLVAALQHVALLLYPVMPGKAGEVWETLKLTPSLDKVRLPATGAPIPARASGEPLGPSKPLFPRIER
;
A
#
# COMPACT_ATOMS: atom_id res chain seq x y z
N MET A 1 7.54 31.48 37.80
CA MET A 1 7.56 31.11 39.23
C MET A 1 8.20 29.72 39.27
N GLY A 2 9.41 29.50 39.79
CA GLY A 2 10.11 30.22 40.86
C GLY A 2 9.62 29.67 42.20
N GLU A 3 10.44 29.13 43.10
CA GLU A 3 11.92 28.99 43.18
C GLU A 3 12.26 27.54 43.61
N ALA A 4 13.42 27.09 44.11
CA ALA A 4 14.69 27.70 44.54
C ALA A 4 15.87 26.69 44.45
N GLY A 5 17.11 27.17 44.58
CA GLY A 5 18.31 26.33 44.67
C GLY A 5 19.03 26.45 46.02
N GLY A 6 19.49 25.33 46.58
CA GLY A 6 20.23 25.26 47.85
C GLY A 6 21.76 25.29 47.69
N ARG A 7 22.45 25.88 48.67
CA ARG A 7 23.93 25.87 48.84
C ARG A 7 24.34 24.60 49.65
N ALA A 8 25.60 24.14 49.76
CA ALA A 8 26.91 24.63 49.29
C ALA A 8 27.72 23.45 48.66
N ARG A 9 29.01 23.10 48.90
CA ARG A 9 30.11 23.54 49.81
C ARG A 9 31.48 23.03 49.26
N GLU A 10 32.57 23.46 49.90
CA GLU A 10 33.95 22.90 49.93
C GLU A 10 34.84 23.02 48.67
N ALA A 11 36.17 23.09 48.77
CA ALA A 11 37.11 23.72 49.73
C ALA A 11 38.55 23.55 49.17
N GLU A 12 39.54 24.32 49.66
CA GLU A 12 40.98 24.30 49.24
C GLU A 12 41.22 24.78 47.77
N GLY A 13 42.33 25.39 47.35
CA GLY A 13 43.63 25.73 47.97
C GLY A 13 44.78 25.22 47.08
N ALA A 14 45.75 26.00 46.57
CA ALA A 14 46.08 27.43 46.69
C ALA A 14 46.78 27.97 45.38
N ALA A 15 47.33 29.20 45.40
CA ALA A 15 48.01 29.90 44.30
C ALA A 15 49.09 30.87 44.87
N PRO A 16 49.84 31.72 44.11
CA PRO A 16 50.03 31.89 42.66
C PRO A 16 51.55 31.72 42.26
N PRO A 17 52.08 32.20 41.09
CA PRO A 17 52.46 33.62 40.94
C PRO A 17 52.44 34.21 39.49
N GLY A 18 52.83 35.48 39.38
CA GLY A 18 53.46 36.11 38.19
C GLY A 18 54.58 37.06 38.68
N PRO A 19 55.06 38.08 37.91
CA PRO A 19 54.81 38.39 36.50
C PRO A 19 56.11 38.82 35.71
N ALA A 20 55.92 39.43 34.54
CA ALA A 20 56.78 40.46 33.89
C ALA A 20 58.06 40.09 33.12
N GLY A 21 58.28 40.84 32.02
CA GLY A 21 59.50 40.89 31.20
C GLY A 21 59.20 41.40 29.78
N GLY A 22 59.85 42.48 29.29
CA GLY A 22 59.68 42.93 27.90
C GLY A 22 60.22 44.33 27.53
N SER A 23 60.43 44.56 26.23
CA SER A 23 60.83 45.83 25.59
C SER A 23 60.57 45.75 24.07
N ARG A 24 59.80 46.67 23.45
CA ARG A 24 60.26 47.80 22.58
C ARG A 24 61.30 47.42 21.48
N GLY A 25 61.12 47.69 20.18
CA GLY A 25 59.99 48.33 19.44
C GLY A 25 60.34 48.71 17.98
N ILE A 26 59.60 49.67 17.38
CA ILE A 26 59.83 50.39 16.08
C ILE A 26 59.19 49.77 14.79
N ARG A 27 58.88 50.64 13.80
CA ARG A 27 58.19 50.40 12.49
C ARG A 27 59.15 50.60 11.29
N ALA A 28 58.85 50.02 10.11
CA ALA A 28 58.53 50.75 8.85
C ALA A 28 58.81 50.00 7.49
N GLN A 29 57.91 50.24 6.52
CA GLN A 29 58.11 50.45 5.06
C GLN A 29 58.82 49.44 4.09
N SER A 30 58.02 48.96 3.11
CA SER A 30 58.17 49.08 1.63
C SER A 30 59.21 48.29 0.77
N LEU A 31 58.65 47.71 -0.32
CA LEU A 31 59.15 47.61 -1.72
C LEU A 31 60.18 46.55 -2.19
N GLU A 32 59.74 45.85 -3.26
CA GLU A 32 60.45 45.42 -4.50
C GLU A 32 61.66 44.44 -4.58
N ARG A 33 61.41 43.39 -5.40
CA ARG A 33 62.23 42.81 -6.51
C ARG A 33 63.34 41.77 -6.28
N ASP A 34 63.34 40.82 -7.23
CA ASP A 34 64.49 40.07 -7.81
C ASP A 34 65.35 39.23 -6.84
N ALA A 35 66.03 38.11 -7.19
CA ALA A 35 66.22 37.33 -8.41
C ALA A 35 66.81 35.94 -8.04
N ARG A 36 67.06 34.91 -8.88
CA ARG A 36 66.61 34.31 -10.18
C ARG A 36 67.37 32.95 -10.30
N ILE A 37 67.09 32.05 -11.29
CA ILE A 37 67.94 30.87 -11.73
C ILE A 37 68.00 29.67 -10.74
N ARG A 38 67.90 28.36 -11.07
CA ARG A 38 67.68 27.45 -12.25
C ARG A 38 67.23 26.08 -11.65
N HIS A 39 66.71 25.02 -12.29
CA HIS A 39 66.27 24.65 -13.66
C HIS A 39 65.12 23.59 -13.52
N SER A 40 64.73 22.66 -14.41
CA SER A 40 65.18 22.17 -15.74
C SER A 40 64.03 22.07 -16.75
N GLN A 41 64.45 21.97 -18.00
CA GLN A 41 63.75 21.90 -19.28
C GLN A 41 62.67 20.80 -19.43
N GLY A 42 61.73 20.87 -20.39
CA GLY A 42 61.44 21.99 -21.29
C GLY A 42 60.51 21.67 -22.48
N THR A 43 60.21 22.69 -23.30
CA THR A 43 59.46 22.66 -24.60
C THR A 43 57.95 22.33 -24.53
N ASN A 44 57.05 22.93 -25.34
CA ASN A 44 57.18 24.14 -26.18
C ASN A 44 55.81 24.86 -26.32
N HIS A 45 55.80 26.07 -26.88
CA HIS A 45 54.66 27.02 -26.79
C HIS A 45 53.93 27.23 -28.15
N PRO A 46 53.10 28.27 -28.44
CA PRO A 46 51.76 28.05 -29.00
C PRO A 46 51.47 28.79 -30.33
N SER A 47 50.21 28.75 -30.81
CA SER A 47 49.70 29.72 -31.78
C SER A 47 48.22 30.07 -31.54
N ARG A 48 47.78 31.22 -32.06
CA ARG A 48 46.46 31.83 -31.77
C ARG A 48 45.96 32.60 -33.01
N ARG A 49 44.63 32.65 -33.19
CA ARG A 49 43.84 33.57 -34.06
C ARG A 49 43.65 33.29 -35.58
N ARG A 50 42.34 33.13 -35.90
CA ARG A 50 41.52 33.89 -36.89
C ARG A 50 41.35 33.43 -38.37
N TYR A 51 40.06 33.29 -38.70
CA TYR A 51 39.32 33.68 -39.92
C TYR A 51 39.32 32.80 -41.20
N GLU A 52 38.07 32.48 -41.58
CA GLU A 52 37.48 32.37 -42.93
C GLU A 52 38.25 31.75 -44.11
N ALA A 53 37.71 30.63 -44.63
CA ALA A 53 37.14 30.61 -45.98
C ALA A 53 36.19 29.41 -46.21
N ARG A 54 35.34 29.52 -47.24
CA ARG A 54 34.27 28.57 -47.62
C ARG A 54 34.80 27.20 -48.08
N GLY A 55 34.07 26.14 -47.75
CA GLY A 55 33.72 25.12 -48.76
C GLY A 55 33.88 23.64 -48.40
N ARG A 56 32.74 22.96 -48.19
CA ARG A 56 32.46 21.62 -48.75
C ARG A 56 30.97 21.34 -48.80
N ARG A 57 30.51 20.71 -49.90
CA ARG A 57 29.11 20.34 -50.12
C ARG A 57 28.80 19.00 -49.43
N VAL A 58 27.59 18.93 -48.86
CA VAL A 58 26.63 17.82 -48.95
C VAL A 58 27.20 16.40 -49.10
N SER A 59 27.03 15.60 -48.04
CA SER A 59 26.90 14.13 -48.14
C SER A 59 25.65 13.66 -47.39
N ILE A 60 24.47 13.91 -47.97
CA ILE A 60 23.20 13.37 -47.45
C ILE A 60 23.24 11.85 -47.59
N ARG A 61 23.44 11.14 -46.48
CA ARG A 61 23.21 9.69 -46.42
C ARG A 61 21.83 9.44 -45.82
N ARG A 62 20.86 9.19 -46.71
CA ARG A 62 19.50 8.81 -46.33
C ARG A 62 19.54 7.61 -45.37
N LYS A 63 18.77 7.67 -44.28
CA LYS A 63 18.05 6.49 -43.80
C LYS A 63 16.66 6.59 -44.41
N GLN A 64 16.36 5.70 -45.36
CA GLN A 64 14.99 5.53 -45.85
C GLN A 64 14.28 4.49 -44.99
N ASP A 65 13.00 4.73 -44.76
CA ASP A 65 12.10 3.80 -44.09
C ASP A 65 11.88 2.54 -44.93
N HIS A 66 11.64 1.43 -44.25
CA HIS A 66 10.87 0.32 -44.79
C HIS A 66 9.87 -0.16 -43.76
N PHE A 67 8.69 0.46 -43.76
CA PHE A 67 7.46 -0.21 -43.34
C PHE A 67 7.17 -1.36 -44.32
N LEU A 68 6.69 -2.49 -43.79
CA LEU A 68 5.94 -3.45 -44.59
C LEU A 68 4.78 -3.99 -43.75
N PHE A 69 3.56 -3.73 -44.23
CA PHE A 69 2.32 -4.20 -43.61
C PHE A 69 2.06 -5.66 -43.95
N HIS A 70 1.29 -6.34 -43.09
CA HIS A 70 0.27 -7.25 -43.58
C HIS A 70 -1.08 -6.96 -42.93
N ARG A 71 -2.09 -6.62 -43.76
CA ARG A 71 -3.49 -6.63 -43.33
C ARG A 71 -3.95 -8.06 -43.06
N ARG A 72 -4.86 -8.21 -42.08
CA ARG A 72 -6.09 -8.98 -42.31
C ARG A 72 -7.28 -8.17 -41.78
N GLU A 73 -8.38 -8.24 -42.51
CA GLU A 73 -9.60 -7.46 -42.25
C GLU A 73 -10.62 -8.27 -41.42
N ALA A 74 -11.66 -7.62 -40.94
CA ALA A 74 -12.59 -8.18 -39.96
C ALA A 74 -13.48 -9.31 -40.52
N GLY A 75 -13.67 -10.37 -39.74
CA GLY A 75 -14.53 -11.52 -40.05
C GLY A 75 -15.55 -11.79 -38.94
N ARG A 76 -16.83 -11.57 -39.26
CA ARG A 76 -18.06 -11.62 -38.43
C ARG A 76 -18.12 -12.61 -37.24
N LEU A 77 -18.80 -12.15 -36.19
CA LEU A 77 -19.41 -12.96 -35.12
C LEU A 77 -20.27 -14.12 -35.66
N PRO A 78 -20.22 -15.30 -35.01
CA PRO A 78 -21.35 -16.21 -34.86
C PRO A 78 -21.94 -16.11 -33.43
N ARG A 79 -23.27 -15.98 -33.31
CA ARG A 79 -23.98 -16.09 -32.02
C ARG A 79 -24.47 -17.53 -31.80
N SER A 80 -24.28 -18.02 -30.58
CA SER A 80 -25.09 -19.02 -29.84
C SER A 80 -25.68 -20.22 -30.60
N ARG A 81 -25.29 -21.44 -30.19
CA ARG A 81 -26.26 -22.51 -29.91
C ARG A 81 -25.81 -23.43 -28.78
N GLU A 82 -26.76 -24.17 -28.21
CA GLU A 82 -26.65 -24.82 -26.90
C GLU A 82 -25.53 -25.87 -26.78
N GLY A 83 -24.78 -25.83 -25.67
CA GLY A 83 -24.02 -26.96 -25.14
C GLY A 83 -24.71 -27.48 -23.88
N SER A 84 -25.14 -28.74 -23.89
CA SER A 84 -26.06 -29.28 -22.88
C SER A 84 -25.38 -29.80 -21.60
N ARG A 85 -26.19 -29.91 -20.54
CA ARG A 85 -25.82 -30.52 -19.24
C ARG A 85 -25.24 -31.92 -19.44
N LEU A 86 -24.18 -32.24 -18.68
CA LEU A 86 -23.86 -33.62 -18.32
C LEU A 86 -23.87 -33.76 -16.79
N ASN A 87 -24.70 -34.66 -16.30
CA ASN A 87 -24.84 -34.95 -14.87
C ASN A 87 -23.79 -35.97 -14.44
N LEU A 88 -23.30 -35.83 -13.21
CA LEU A 88 -22.73 -36.96 -12.46
C LEU A 88 -23.88 -37.91 -12.07
N SER A 89 -23.73 -39.21 -12.31
CA SER A 89 -24.65 -40.25 -11.83
C SER A 89 -23.89 -41.47 -11.31
N TYR A 90 -24.50 -42.20 -10.38
CA TYR A 90 -23.85 -43.25 -9.58
C TYR A 90 -23.87 -44.64 -10.25
N ALA A 91 -22.75 -45.34 -10.09
CA ALA A 91 -22.57 -46.77 -9.81
C ALA A 91 -23.57 -47.84 -10.33
N ASN A 92 -23.02 -48.85 -11.04
CA ASN A 92 -23.12 -50.29 -10.71
C ASN A 92 -21.96 -51.03 -11.45
N ARG A 93 -21.22 -52.05 -10.99
CA ARG A 93 -21.36 -53.15 -9.99
C ARG A 93 -21.72 -54.50 -10.63
N ALA A 94 -20.71 -55.37 -10.78
CA ALA A 94 -20.77 -56.83 -11.00
C ALA A 94 -19.33 -57.41 -10.86
N ALA A 95 -19.06 -58.61 -10.33
CA ALA A 95 -19.84 -59.55 -9.50
C ALA A 95 -18.84 -60.43 -8.65
N PRO A 96 -19.11 -61.68 -8.20
CA PRO A 96 -19.29 -61.90 -6.74
C PRO A 96 -18.51 -63.08 -6.12
N ASP A 97 -18.60 -63.25 -4.78
CA ASP A 97 -18.58 -64.59 -4.16
C ASP A 97 -19.49 -64.70 -2.90
N ARG A 98 -19.56 -65.87 -2.27
CA ARG A 98 -20.78 -66.39 -1.60
C ARG A 98 -20.73 -66.56 -0.06
N ARG A 99 -21.80 -66.03 0.57
CA ARG A 99 -22.63 -66.57 1.69
C ARG A 99 -21.99 -67.33 2.88
N ALA A 100 -22.34 -66.84 4.08
CA ALA A 100 -22.92 -67.64 5.19
C ALA A 100 -23.99 -66.80 5.94
N ARG A 101 -24.79 -67.39 6.85
CA ARG A 101 -25.96 -66.71 7.50
C ARG A 101 -26.36 -67.34 8.86
N ARG A 102 -26.76 -66.49 9.84
CA ARG A 102 -27.67 -66.66 11.02
C ARG A 102 -27.06 -65.98 12.28
N GLY A 103 -27.80 -65.31 13.18
CA GLY A 103 -29.21 -64.88 13.15
C GLY A 103 -29.72 -64.28 14.49
N ARG A 104 -30.94 -63.69 14.49
CA ARG A 104 -31.81 -63.25 15.64
C ARG A 104 -31.27 -62.16 16.60
N GLU A 105 -31.88 -60.96 16.69
CA GLU A 105 -32.95 -60.48 17.63
C GLU A 105 -32.35 -59.50 18.68
N ASP A 106 -33.05 -58.56 19.36
CA ASP A 106 -34.49 -58.21 19.48
C ASP A 106 -34.72 -56.69 19.76
N ARG A 107 -35.98 -56.20 19.66
CA ARG A 107 -36.59 -54.99 20.30
C ARG A 107 -36.01 -53.57 20.04
N ARG A 108 -36.70 -52.46 20.40
CA ARG A 108 -38.09 -52.01 20.07
C ARG A 108 -38.22 -50.47 20.26
N ARG A 109 -39.40 -49.91 19.96
CA ARG A 109 -39.73 -48.47 19.78
C ARG A 109 -39.63 -47.57 21.04
N ARG A 110 -39.49 -46.25 20.80
CA ARG A 110 -39.69 -45.14 21.76
C ARG A 110 -41.11 -45.14 22.39
N TYR A 111 -41.24 -44.51 23.56
CA TYR A 111 -42.42 -43.72 23.95
C TYR A 111 -42.04 -42.54 24.87
N VAL A 112 -42.94 -41.56 25.00
CA VAL A 112 -42.78 -40.33 25.80
C VAL A 112 -44.03 -40.13 26.67
N ARG A 113 -43.89 -39.57 27.88
CA ARG A 113 -45.00 -39.03 28.69
C ARG A 113 -44.64 -37.67 29.31
N LYS A 114 -45.66 -36.88 29.65
CA LYS A 114 -45.60 -35.60 30.37
C LYS A 114 -46.03 -35.80 31.84
N GLY A 115 -45.68 -34.84 32.70
CA GLY A 115 -46.65 -34.32 33.67
C GLY A 115 -46.17 -34.13 35.11
N ALA A 116 -45.92 -32.86 35.49
CA ALA A 116 -46.10 -32.33 36.84
C ALA A 116 -46.30 -30.80 36.74
N VAL A 117 -47.02 -30.21 37.69
CA VAL A 117 -47.32 -28.76 37.77
C VAL A 117 -47.20 -28.33 39.22
N LEU A 118 -46.69 -27.12 39.48
CA LEU A 118 -46.85 -26.43 40.75
C LEU A 118 -47.13 -24.93 40.51
N ARG A 119 -47.80 -24.30 41.47
CA ARG A 119 -48.14 -22.87 41.52
C ARG A 119 -47.24 -22.18 42.54
N ASP A 120 -47.05 -20.87 42.36
CA ASP A 120 -47.41 -19.82 43.34
C ASP A 120 -47.42 -18.50 42.56
N LEU A 121 -48.51 -17.73 42.51
CA LEU A 121 -49.14 -16.91 43.56
C LEU A 121 -48.25 -15.75 44.01
N ALA A 122 -48.67 -14.55 43.64
CA ALA A 122 -48.06 -13.27 44.04
C ALA A 122 -49.14 -12.37 44.68
N SER A 123 -48.77 -11.64 45.72
CA SER A 123 -49.61 -10.64 46.38
C SER A 123 -49.13 -9.22 46.06
N PRO A 124 -50.05 -8.24 45.89
CA PRO A 124 -49.69 -6.89 45.45
C PRO A 124 -49.38 -5.93 46.62
N VAL A 125 -48.51 -4.96 46.37
CA VAL A 125 -48.41 -3.70 47.13
C VAL A 125 -48.56 -2.54 46.14
N ARG A 126 -49.12 -1.42 46.60
CA ARG A 126 -49.64 -0.34 45.75
C ARG A 126 -48.54 0.59 45.22
N ALA A 127 -48.88 1.31 44.16
CA ALA A 127 -48.21 2.56 43.80
C ALA A 127 -48.92 3.73 44.50
N ASP A 128 -48.15 4.68 45.00
CA ASP A 128 -48.61 6.04 45.30
C ASP A 128 -47.84 7.01 44.39
N HIS A 129 -48.56 7.91 43.73
CA HIS A 129 -47.98 9.03 43.00
C HIS A 129 -48.17 10.30 43.83
N ALA A 130 -47.10 11.08 43.97
CA ALA A 130 -47.18 12.50 44.23
C ALA A 130 -46.74 13.27 42.97
N GLN A 131 -47.32 14.45 42.77
CA GLN A 131 -46.74 15.51 41.93
C GLN A 131 -45.49 16.06 42.68
N ASP A 132 -44.53 16.83 42.12
CA ASP A 132 -44.64 18.03 41.30
C ASP A 132 -43.48 18.16 40.29
N GLY A 133 -43.44 19.25 39.52
CA GLY A 133 -42.46 19.47 38.45
C GLY A 133 -41.30 20.43 38.77
N GLN A 134 -40.19 20.21 38.05
CA GLN A 134 -39.06 21.11 37.75
C GLN A 134 -37.78 21.09 38.64
N GLY A 135 -36.77 20.38 38.14
CA GLY A 135 -35.35 20.82 38.08
C GLY A 135 -34.44 20.54 39.30
N PRO A 136 -33.12 20.80 39.18
CA PRO A 136 -32.33 21.10 37.98
C PRO A 136 -31.50 19.89 37.49
N GLY A 137 -30.70 20.06 36.43
CA GLY A 137 -29.87 18.98 35.85
C GLY A 137 -28.59 18.64 36.65
N PRO A 138 -27.98 17.46 36.43
CA PRO A 138 -26.82 16.99 37.19
C PRO A 138 -25.53 17.73 36.82
N LEU A 139 -24.88 18.31 37.84
CA LEU A 139 -23.51 18.80 37.75
C LEU A 139 -22.52 17.62 37.70
N ALA A 140 -21.42 17.78 36.96
CA ALA A 140 -20.33 16.80 36.94
C ALA A 140 -19.53 16.84 38.26
N GLN A 141 -19.13 15.67 38.77
CA GLN A 141 -18.24 15.56 39.94
C GLN A 141 -16.80 15.18 39.54
N PRO A 142 -15.77 15.49 40.37
CA PRO A 142 -14.36 15.40 39.98
C PRO A 142 -13.77 13.97 39.99
N LEU A 143 -12.53 13.86 39.51
CA LEU A 143 -11.93 12.63 39.01
C LEU A 143 -10.77 12.14 39.89
N GLU A 144 -11.05 11.75 41.15
CA GLU A 144 -10.00 11.29 42.09
C GLU A 144 -10.24 9.92 42.75
N ASP A 145 -11.49 9.46 42.89
CA ASP A 145 -11.84 8.46 43.92
C ASP A 145 -11.82 6.97 43.48
N PHE A 146 -10.83 6.56 42.67
CA PHE A 146 -10.61 5.15 42.32
C PHE A 146 -9.13 4.73 42.41
N ARG A 147 -8.68 4.42 43.63
CA ARG A 147 -7.44 3.66 43.87
C ARG A 147 -7.70 2.42 44.74
N ARG A 148 -7.32 1.25 44.18
CA ARG A 148 -7.24 -0.09 44.80
C ARG A 148 -8.56 -0.87 45.00
N VAL A 149 -8.79 -1.86 44.13
CA VAL A 149 -9.38 -3.16 44.49
C VAL A 149 -8.58 -4.25 43.76
N ARG A 150 -8.50 -5.48 44.31
CA ARG A 150 -7.90 -6.67 43.66
C ARG A 150 -9.00 -7.65 43.21
N PRO A 151 -8.74 -8.55 42.24
CA PRO A 151 -9.80 -9.17 41.44
C PRO A 151 -10.45 -10.38 42.11
N LEU A 152 -11.71 -10.67 41.75
CA LEU A 152 -12.27 -12.01 41.79
C LEU A 152 -13.42 -12.20 40.76
N GLU A 153 -13.43 -13.39 40.18
CA GLU A 153 -14.56 -14.14 39.59
C GLU A 153 -15.37 -13.61 38.37
N VAL A 154 -15.97 -14.58 37.69
CA VAL A 154 -16.55 -14.48 36.34
C VAL A 154 -18.05 -14.76 36.40
N LEU A 155 -18.87 -13.89 35.79
CA LEU A 155 -20.29 -14.15 35.53
C LEU A 155 -20.66 -13.88 34.06
N PRO A 156 -21.62 -14.62 33.47
CA PRO A 156 -21.81 -14.69 32.03
C PRO A 156 -22.74 -13.60 31.44
N SER A 157 -22.63 -13.40 30.13
CA SER A 157 -23.30 -12.35 29.36
C SER A 157 -24.83 -12.47 29.28
N LEU A 158 -25.54 -11.40 29.65
CA LEU A 158 -26.98 -11.24 29.44
C LEU A 158 -27.31 -10.65 28.06
N ARG A 159 -28.25 -11.28 27.34
CA ARG A 159 -28.84 -10.74 26.09
C ARG A 159 -30.14 -9.99 26.40
N ALA A 160 -30.22 -8.71 26.04
CA ALA A 160 -31.48 -7.96 26.01
C ALA A 160 -32.32 -8.33 24.76
N ARG A 161 -33.65 -8.18 24.86
CA ARG A 161 -34.62 -8.44 23.78
C ARG A 161 -35.23 -7.13 23.28
N PHE A 162 -35.61 -7.05 22.00
CA PHE A 162 -36.61 -6.08 21.55
C PHE A 162 -37.70 -6.71 20.67
N LEU A 163 -38.90 -6.17 20.88
CA LEU A 163 -40.26 -6.60 20.56
C LEU A 163 -40.56 -7.04 19.11
N GLN A 164 -41.52 -7.98 18.98
CA GLN A 164 -42.33 -8.18 17.76
C GLN A 164 -43.76 -7.62 17.96
N ARG A 165 -44.25 -6.86 16.99
CA ARG A 165 -45.67 -6.58 16.67
C ARG A 165 -45.75 -6.14 15.19
N SER A 166 -46.78 -6.43 14.39
CA SER A 166 -47.81 -7.49 14.41
C SER A 166 -48.57 -7.42 13.07
N ILE A 167 -48.78 -8.52 12.36
CA ILE A 167 -49.44 -8.53 11.04
C ILE A 167 -50.92 -8.95 11.16
N PRO A 168 -51.88 -8.17 10.67
CA PRO A 168 -53.25 -8.61 10.44
C PRO A 168 -53.44 -9.20 9.03
N ARG A 169 -54.37 -10.15 8.89
CA ARG A 169 -54.89 -10.72 7.63
C ARG A 169 -56.34 -11.18 7.85
N ILE A 170 -57.04 -11.51 6.75
CA ILE A 170 -58.48 -11.90 6.66
C ILE A 170 -59.38 -10.63 6.67
N SER A 171 -60.39 -10.48 5.81
CA SER A 171 -61.19 -11.49 5.07
C SER A 171 -61.36 -11.26 3.56
N GLU A 172 -61.77 -12.32 2.85
CA GLU A 172 -62.56 -12.26 1.61
C GLU A 172 -64.03 -11.91 1.98
N ASP A 173 -64.88 -11.31 1.14
CA ASP A 173 -65.56 -11.96 0.01
C ASP A 173 -66.34 -10.93 -0.87
N ARG A 174 -66.80 -11.38 -2.06
CA ARG A 174 -67.93 -10.90 -2.88
C ARG A 174 -67.99 -9.49 -3.53
N GLU A 175 -67.66 -9.54 -4.83
CA GLU A 175 -68.61 -9.40 -5.97
C GLU A 175 -68.89 -8.05 -6.70
N GLN A 176 -69.22 -8.23 -7.99
CA GLN A 176 -69.94 -7.36 -8.93
C GLN A 176 -69.38 -5.96 -9.30
N ALA A 177 -68.63 -5.88 -10.42
CA ALA A 177 -69.15 -5.28 -11.67
C ALA A 177 -68.15 -5.35 -12.85
N GLY A 178 -68.62 -5.85 -14.01
CA GLY A 178 -68.16 -5.41 -15.35
C GLY A 178 -69.23 -4.50 -15.99
N PRO A 179 -69.22 -4.20 -17.31
CA PRO A 179 -68.50 -4.91 -18.39
C PRO A 179 -67.96 -4.00 -19.54
N ARG A 180 -67.58 -4.64 -20.68
CA ARG A 180 -67.29 -4.06 -22.03
C ARG A 180 -65.90 -3.41 -22.21
N GLY A 181 -65.24 -3.46 -23.38
CA GLY A 181 -65.43 -4.36 -24.54
C GLY A 181 -65.27 -3.71 -25.92
N ARG A 182 -64.59 -4.42 -26.85
CA ARG A 182 -64.38 -4.15 -28.30
C ARG A 182 -63.41 -3.00 -28.67
N ARG A 183 -62.97 -2.83 -29.93
CA ARG A 183 -62.38 -3.72 -31.00
C ARG A 183 -62.24 -2.88 -32.30
N ALA A 184 -61.09 -2.92 -33.00
CA ALA A 184 -60.84 -2.27 -34.32
C ALA A 184 -61.02 -0.72 -34.32
N GLY A 185 -60.58 0.08 -35.29
CA GLY A 185 -59.83 -0.06 -36.56
C GLY A 185 -59.68 1.37 -37.16
N SER A 186 -59.07 1.66 -38.32
CA SER A 186 -58.34 0.89 -39.35
C SER A 186 -57.75 1.84 -40.40
N LEU A 187 -56.70 1.41 -41.15
CA LEU A 187 -56.20 2.00 -42.42
C LEU A 187 -55.60 3.44 -42.32
N ALA A 188 -54.58 3.84 -43.08
CA ALA A 188 -53.87 3.28 -44.24
C ALA A 188 -52.34 3.50 -44.08
N GLY A 189 -51.41 2.96 -44.89
CA GLY A 189 -51.51 2.05 -46.04
C GLY A 189 -50.49 2.42 -47.14
N ARG A 190 -50.03 1.41 -47.92
CA ARG A 190 -49.08 1.46 -49.08
C ARG A 190 -47.57 1.43 -48.69
N HIS A 191 -46.68 0.65 -49.32
CA HIS A 191 -46.84 -0.48 -50.28
C HIS A 191 -45.69 -1.50 -50.17
N PHE A 192 -45.99 -2.79 -50.40
CA PHE A 192 -45.08 -3.90 -50.80
C PHE A 192 -45.08 -4.01 -52.35
N PRO A 193 -44.47 -5.02 -53.05
CA PRO A 193 -43.64 -6.20 -52.67
C PRO A 193 -42.21 -6.14 -53.29
N ALA A 194 -41.17 -6.92 -52.92
CA ALA A 194 -40.96 -8.38 -52.83
C ALA A 194 -40.97 -9.15 -54.17
N HIS A 195 -39.93 -9.95 -54.47
CA HIS A 195 -40.01 -11.21 -55.24
C HIS A 195 -38.67 -11.99 -55.32
N ALA A 196 -38.79 -13.32 -55.30
CA ALA A 196 -37.88 -14.32 -55.92
C ALA A 196 -38.72 -15.05 -57.01
N PRO A 197 -38.23 -15.98 -57.89
CA PRO A 197 -37.15 -16.97 -57.64
C PRO A 197 -36.34 -17.55 -58.85
N ALA A 198 -35.50 -18.57 -58.55
CA ALA A 198 -35.24 -19.82 -59.30
C ALA A 198 -34.45 -19.89 -60.65
N HIS A 199 -33.85 -21.08 -60.85
CA HIS A 199 -33.21 -21.68 -62.05
C HIS A 199 -31.91 -21.03 -62.59
N GLY A 200 -30.91 -21.78 -63.08
CA GLY A 200 -30.70 -23.24 -63.06
C GLY A 200 -29.57 -23.75 -64.00
N ARG A 201 -29.42 -25.08 -64.06
CA ARG A 201 -28.62 -25.92 -65.01
C ARG A 201 -27.12 -26.17 -64.78
N LYS A 202 -26.80 -27.47 -64.82
CA LYS A 202 -25.50 -28.16 -64.78
C LYS A 202 -24.67 -27.93 -66.07
N ARG A 203 -23.34 -27.88 -65.94
CA ARG A 203 -22.30 -28.60 -66.74
C ARG A 203 -21.09 -28.80 -65.81
N ALA A 204 -20.49 -29.96 -65.55
CA ALA A 204 -20.21 -31.20 -66.30
C ALA A 204 -18.95 -31.14 -67.19
N ARG A 205 -17.82 -31.67 -66.70
CA ARG A 205 -16.98 -32.68 -67.38
C ARG A 205 -15.96 -33.33 -66.41
N ASP A 206 -15.48 -34.50 -66.80
CA ASP A 206 -14.74 -35.47 -65.98
C ASP A 206 -13.20 -35.31 -66.00
N PRO A 207 -12.47 -36.01 -65.09
CA PRO A 207 -11.01 -35.96 -64.97
C PRO A 207 -10.29 -37.14 -65.69
N ALA A 208 -9.05 -37.41 -65.23
CA ALA A 208 -8.24 -38.63 -65.41
C ALA A 208 -7.37 -38.78 -66.68
N ARG A 209 -6.04 -38.79 -66.48
CA ARG A 209 -5.16 -39.99 -66.43
C ARG A 209 -3.82 -39.60 -65.77
N ALA A 210 -3.18 -40.37 -64.88
CA ALA A 210 -2.66 -41.76 -64.94
C ALA A 210 -1.33 -41.86 -65.74
N LEU A 211 -0.33 -42.71 -65.42
CA LEU A 211 -0.16 -43.77 -64.40
C LEU A 211 1.36 -44.16 -64.28
N ARG A 212 1.68 -45.22 -63.49
CA ARG A 212 3.01 -45.90 -63.26
C ARG A 212 3.80 -45.35 -62.03
N ALA A 213 4.27 -46.09 -61.02
CA ALA A 213 4.49 -47.53 -60.72
C ALA A 213 5.63 -48.21 -61.52
N SER A 214 6.49 -49.12 -61.00
CA SER A 214 6.83 -49.64 -59.64
C SER A 214 8.23 -50.35 -59.75
N ARG A 215 8.82 -51.22 -58.88
CA ARG A 215 8.41 -52.10 -57.75
C ARG A 215 9.69 -52.68 -57.05
N ARG A 216 9.53 -53.39 -55.90
CA ARG A 216 10.52 -54.24 -55.14
C ARG A 216 11.45 -53.47 -54.16
N HIS A 217 11.93 -53.93 -52.99
CA HIS A 217 12.07 -55.20 -52.20
C HIS A 217 13.50 -55.80 -52.07
N GLU A 218 13.75 -56.42 -50.89
CA GLU A 218 14.93 -57.17 -50.37
C GLU A 218 15.95 -56.35 -49.52
N GLY A 219 16.58 -56.87 -48.45
CA GLY A 219 16.41 -58.16 -47.73
C GLY A 219 17.42 -58.41 -46.57
N ARG A 220 17.18 -59.45 -45.73
CA ARG A 220 17.98 -59.95 -44.54
C ARG A 220 17.88 -59.07 -43.25
N ARG A 221 17.83 -59.54 -41.98
CA ARG A 221 18.29 -60.72 -41.19
C ARG A 221 19.80 -60.71 -40.83
N SER A 222 20.29 -61.08 -39.63
CA SER A 222 19.68 -61.69 -38.41
C SER A 222 20.56 -61.51 -37.13
N ASP A 223 19.96 -61.79 -35.96
CA ASP A 223 20.49 -62.22 -34.64
C ASP A 223 21.97 -62.05 -34.21
N ALA A 224 22.19 -61.60 -32.96
CA ALA A 224 22.92 -62.33 -31.90
C ALA A 224 22.97 -61.56 -30.54
N ARG A 225 23.30 -62.26 -29.44
CA ARG A 225 23.54 -61.70 -28.09
C ARG A 225 24.98 -61.99 -27.64
N GLN A 226 25.61 -61.09 -26.87
CA GLN A 226 26.24 -61.32 -25.54
C GLN A 226 27.43 -60.38 -25.23
N THR A 227 27.60 -60.08 -23.93
CA THR A 227 28.83 -59.64 -23.22
C THR A 227 29.60 -58.38 -23.67
N ALA A 228 30.41 -57.69 -22.84
CA ALA A 228 30.26 -57.14 -21.48
C ALA A 228 31.64 -56.64 -20.99
N ARG A 229 31.66 -55.49 -20.27
CA ARG A 229 32.71 -54.97 -19.36
C ARG A 229 33.97 -54.22 -19.90
N LEU A 230 34.08 -52.98 -19.38
CA LEU A 230 35.29 -52.27 -18.86
C LEU A 230 36.33 -51.64 -19.80
N ARG A 231 36.27 -50.32 -19.95
CA ARG A 231 37.16 -49.25 -19.41
C ARG A 231 36.50 -47.89 -19.75
N GLN A 232 36.31 -46.92 -18.84
CA GLN A 232 37.27 -46.08 -18.12
C GLN A 232 37.97 -45.06 -19.05
N ASP A 233 37.56 -43.78 -18.97
CA ASP A 233 38.32 -42.61 -19.42
C ASP A 233 37.81 -41.32 -18.73
N GLU A 234 38.64 -40.27 -18.67
CA GLU A 234 38.41 -39.08 -17.83
C GLU A 234 37.61 -37.93 -18.49
N VAL A 235 36.88 -37.14 -17.70
CA VAL A 235 36.27 -35.87 -18.16
C VAL A 235 36.82 -34.68 -17.35
N ARG A 236 37.66 -33.88 -18.01
CA ARG A 236 38.41 -32.75 -17.43
C ARG A 236 37.57 -31.45 -17.45
N CYS A 237 37.17 -30.94 -16.28
CA CYS A 237 36.20 -29.84 -16.17
C CYS A 237 36.81 -28.41 -16.38
N PRO A 238 36.27 -27.53 -17.27
CA PRO A 238 36.87 -26.23 -17.59
C PRO A 238 36.70 -25.14 -16.49
N ARG A 239 37.76 -24.89 -15.70
CA ARG A 239 37.75 -23.89 -14.60
C ARG A 239 37.72 -22.40 -15.03
N HIS A 240 37.71 -22.08 -16.33
CA HIS A 240 37.87 -20.69 -16.82
C HIS A 240 36.57 -19.91 -17.06
N GLU A 241 35.48 -20.55 -17.50
CA GLU A 241 34.26 -19.84 -17.89
C GLU A 241 33.48 -19.29 -16.68
N THR A 242 33.44 -20.06 -15.58
CA THR A 242 32.77 -19.68 -14.33
C THR A 242 33.34 -18.40 -13.73
N ARG A 243 34.65 -18.15 -13.85
CA ARG A 243 35.30 -16.88 -13.44
C ARG A 243 34.84 -15.71 -14.32
N ARG A 244 34.69 -15.91 -15.63
CA ARG A 244 34.28 -14.85 -16.57
C ARG A 244 32.80 -14.49 -16.39
N TRP A 245 31.94 -15.49 -16.18
CA TRP A 245 30.51 -15.31 -15.92
C TRP A 245 30.26 -14.60 -14.58
N ARG A 246 30.88 -15.05 -13.48
CA ARG A 246 30.80 -14.37 -12.17
C ARG A 246 31.29 -12.91 -12.24
N LYS A 247 32.35 -12.61 -13.01
CA LYS A 247 32.84 -11.23 -13.18
C LYS A 247 31.85 -10.35 -13.97
N ARG A 248 31.08 -10.93 -14.91
CA ARG A 248 30.04 -10.21 -15.66
C ARG A 248 28.84 -9.87 -14.77
N GLN A 249 28.30 -10.86 -14.06
CA GLN A 249 27.22 -10.63 -13.08
C GLN A 249 27.62 -9.62 -11.99
N ARG A 250 28.87 -9.66 -11.50
CA ARG A 250 29.34 -8.71 -10.49
C ARG A 250 29.38 -7.27 -11.03
N ASN A 251 29.68 -7.09 -12.32
CA ASN A 251 29.63 -5.78 -12.98
C ASN A 251 28.18 -5.34 -13.26
N GLU A 252 27.30 -6.23 -13.73
CA GLU A 252 25.88 -5.91 -13.98
C GLU A 252 25.15 -5.57 -12.67
N ALA A 253 25.39 -6.33 -11.60
CA ALA A 253 24.89 -6.03 -10.25
C ALA A 253 25.49 -4.75 -9.67
N ALA A 254 26.77 -4.44 -9.93
CA ALA A 254 27.38 -3.18 -9.51
C ALA A 254 26.80 -1.97 -10.27
N VAL A 255 26.66 -2.05 -11.60
CA VAL A 255 26.06 -0.99 -12.43
C VAL A 255 24.58 -0.79 -12.06
N SER A 256 23.83 -1.86 -11.83
CA SER A 256 22.46 -1.80 -11.30
C SER A 256 22.40 -1.14 -9.90
N ARG A 257 23.33 -1.50 -8.99
CA ARG A 257 23.39 -0.95 -7.63
C ARG A 257 23.82 0.53 -7.61
N PHE A 258 24.78 0.95 -8.43
CA PHE A 258 25.14 2.37 -8.59
C PHE A 258 24.02 3.15 -9.28
N GLY A 259 23.34 2.56 -10.27
CA GLY A 259 22.13 3.12 -10.87
C GLY A 259 21.01 3.35 -9.85
N LYS A 260 20.73 2.37 -8.99
CA LYS A 260 19.76 2.52 -7.88
C LYS A 260 20.23 3.54 -6.82
N LEU A 261 21.53 3.61 -6.50
CA LEU A 261 22.07 4.61 -5.55
C LEU A 261 21.95 6.07 -6.05
N MET A 262 21.91 6.27 -7.37
CA MET A 262 21.66 7.57 -8.00
C MET A 262 20.17 7.79 -8.33
N ALA A 263 19.32 6.75 -8.21
CA ALA A 263 17.91 6.85 -8.52
C ALA A 263 17.14 7.49 -7.35
N LYS A 264 16.43 8.58 -7.64
CA LYS A 264 15.44 9.16 -6.73
C LYS A 264 14.18 8.29 -6.67
N PHE A 265 13.44 8.38 -5.57
CA PHE A 265 12.08 7.83 -5.46
C PHE A 265 11.20 8.78 -4.65
N TYR A 266 10.29 9.50 -5.31
CA TYR A 266 9.35 10.41 -4.66
C TYR A 266 7.99 9.75 -4.51
N ILE A 267 7.58 9.54 -3.25
CA ILE A 267 6.30 8.94 -2.85
C ILE A 267 5.48 9.94 -2.04
N THR A 268 4.17 9.96 -2.26
CA THR A 268 3.23 10.74 -1.45
C THR A 268 2.06 9.85 -1.00
N THR A 269 1.44 10.19 0.12
CA THR A 269 0.07 9.77 0.45
C THR A 269 -0.95 10.76 -0.13
N ALA A 270 -2.24 10.56 0.12
CA ALA A 270 -3.18 11.68 0.15
C ALA A 270 -2.85 12.61 1.33
N ILE A 271 -3.35 13.85 1.27
CA ILE A 271 -3.41 14.74 2.44
C ILE A 271 -4.78 14.61 3.12
N ASP A 272 -4.81 14.70 4.45
CA ASP A 272 -5.99 14.33 5.23
C ASP A 272 -6.81 15.54 5.68
N TYR A 273 -8.14 15.44 5.61
CA TYR A 273 -9.04 16.47 6.15
C TYR A 273 -8.92 16.58 7.68
N VAL A 274 -8.58 17.77 8.18
CA VAL A 274 -8.36 18.01 9.62
C VAL A 274 -9.63 18.07 10.49
N ASN A 275 -10.81 17.78 9.93
CA ASN A 275 -12.10 17.94 10.64
C ASN A 275 -12.35 16.91 11.76
N ASN A 276 -11.58 15.80 11.80
CA ASN A 276 -11.60 14.78 12.85
C ASN A 276 -10.19 14.19 13.02
N PRO A 277 -9.85 13.59 14.18
CA PRO A 277 -8.60 12.85 14.36
C PRO A 277 -8.49 11.62 13.43
N PRO A 278 -7.28 11.14 13.12
CA PRO A 278 -7.07 9.95 12.29
C PRO A 278 -7.75 8.68 12.82
N HIS A 279 -8.31 7.88 11.91
CA HIS A 279 -8.84 6.55 12.21
C HIS A 279 -8.05 5.45 11.48
N LEU A 280 -8.34 4.18 11.77
CA LEU A 280 -7.64 3.02 11.18
C LEU A 280 -7.49 3.09 9.65
N GLY A 281 -8.57 3.43 8.93
CA GLY A 281 -8.53 3.62 7.47
C GLY A 281 -7.54 4.71 6.99
N THR A 282 -7.41 5.82 7.72
CA THR A 282 -6.39 6.86 7.44
C THR A 282 -5.00 6.32 7.68
N ALA A 283 -4.79 5.66 8.83
CA ALA A 283 -3.51 5.08 9.22
C ALA A 283 -3.02 4.01 8.24
N TYR A 284 -3.92 3.21 7.66
CA TYR A 284 -3.58 2.18 6.68
C TYR A 284 -2.83 2.74 5.46
N GLU A 285 -3.32 3.84 4.86
CA GLU A 285 -2.67 4.49 3.72
C GLU A 285 -1.24 4.91 4.07
N LYS A 286 -1.05 5.55 5.24
CA LYS A 286 0.26 6.07 5.66
C LYS A 286 1.22 4.96 6.06
N ILE A 287 0.74 3.88 6.69
CA ILE A 287 1.51 2.67 7.03
C ILE A 287 1.99 1.94 5.75
N ALA A 288 1.11 1.81 4.74
CA ALA A 288 1.48 1.21 3.46
C ALA A 288 2.51 2.06 2.70
N ALA A 289 2.31 3.38 2.63
CA ALA A 289 3.25 4.30 2.00
C ALA A 289 4.61 4.32 2.74
N ASP A 290 4.62 4.34 4.08
CA ASP A 290 5.84 4.27 4.89
C ASP A 290 6.61 2.96 4.67
N THR A 291 5.91 1.83 4.59
CA THR A 291 6.50 0.53 4.29
C THR A 291 7.16 0.51 2.92
N ILE A 292 6.51 1.10 1.90
CA ILE A 292 7.11 1.27 0.56
C ILE A 292 8.31 2.24 0.61
N ALA A 293 8.21 3.35 1.34
CA ALA A 293 9.30 4.33 1.48
C ALA A 293 10.54 3.73 2.17
N ARG A 294 10.36 3.05 3.31
CA ARG A 294 11.43 2.31 4.02
C ARG A 294 12.05 1.25 3.12
N TYR A 295 11.24 0.45 2.43
CA TYR A 295 11.74 -0.53 1.46
C TYR A 295 12.60 0.11 0.35
N LYS A 296 12.15 1.21 -0.27
CA LYS A 296 12.92 1.88 -1.34
C LYS A 296 14.20 2.53 -0.81
N ARG A 297 14.20 3.11 0.40
CA ARG A 297 15.42 3.57 1.09
C ARG A 297 16.41 2.41 1.29
N MET A 298 15.94 1.24 1.75
CA MET A 298 16.76 0.03 1.90
C MET A 298 17.25 -0.55 0.56
N ALA A 299 16.45 -0.47 -0.51
CA ALA A 299 16.83 -0.87 -1.86
C ALA A 299 17.84 0.11 -2.53
N GLY A 300 18.19 1.19 -1.83
CA GLY A 300 19.26 2.13 -2.20
C GLY A 300 18.79 3.43 -2.85
N PHE A 301 17.49 3.62 -3.06
CA PHE A 301 16.97 4.84 -3.68
C PHE A 301 17.13 6.06 -2.76
N ASN A 302 17.42 7.21 -3.33
CA ASN A 302 17.30 8.50 -2.65
C ASN A 302 15.80 8.86 -2.56
N THR A 303 15.15 8.35 -1.52
CA THR A 303 13.70 8.49 -1.31
C THR A 303 13.33 9.83 -0.69
N ARG A 304 12.19 10.39 -1.12
CA ARG A 304 11.46 11.50 -0.50
C ARG A 304 10.03 11.01 -0.28
N PHE A 305 9.52 11.11 0.95
CA PHE A 305 8.17 10.72 1.34
C PHE A 305 7.42 11.93 1.89
N LEU A 306 6.38 12.36 1.18
CA LEU A 306 5.50 13.47 1.58
C LEU A 306 4.19 12.95 2.19
N MET A 307 3.80 13.53 3.32
CA MET A 307 2.47 13.47 3.90
C MET A 307 1.94 14.90 4.13
N GLY A 308 0.70 15.06 4.57
CA GLY A 308 0.17 16.38 4.89
C GLY A 308 -1.31 16.44 5.25
N ASN A 309 -1.81 17.67 5.44
CA ASN A 309 -3.17 17.98 5.84
C ASN A 309 -3.89 18.88 4.82
N ASP A 310 -5.14 18.52 4.51
CA ASP A 310 -6.11 19.39 3.85
C ASP A 310 -6.89 20.18 4.92
N GLU A 311 -6.74 21.49 4.85
CA GLU A 311 -7.18 22.46 5.86
C GLU A 311 -8.26 23.39 5.32
N HIS A 312 -8.45 23.49 3.99
CA HIS A 312 -9.33 24.47 3.34
C HIS A 312 -10.69 23.87 2.94
N SER A 313 -11.44 23.39 3.94
CA SER A 313 -12.77 22.80 3.76
C SER A 313 -13.83 23.52 4.61
N ILE A 314 -15.07 23.55 4.10
CA ILE A 314 -16.25 24.10 4.81
C ILE A 314 -16.49 23.32 6.12
N ASN A 315 -16.22 22.01 6.14
CA ASN A 315 -16.32 21.20 7.35
C ASN A 315 -15.22 21.52 8.38
N VAL A 316 -14.05 22.02 7.94
CA VAL A 316 -12.99 22.49 8.84
C VAL A 316 -13.38 23.84 9.47
N GLU A 317 -13.84 24.79 8.66
CA GLU A 317 -14.37 26.07 9.17
C GLU A 317 -15.53 25.85 10.15
N LYS A 318 -16.45 24.94 9.83
CA LYS A 318 -17.57 24.56 10.72
C LYS A 318 -17.07 23.94 12.03
N ALA A 319 -16.08 23.04 11.99
CA ALA A 319 -15.53 22.41 13.19
C ALA A 319 -14.70 23.38 14.07
N ALA A 320 -14.11 24.42 13.48
CA ALA A 320 -13.48 25.52 14.21
C ALA A 320 -14.53 26.39 14.92
N ARG A 321 -15.57 26.83 14.20
CA ARG A 321 -16.71 27.59 14.76
C ARG A 321 -17.43 26.81 15.87
N GLU A 322 -17.62 25.49 15.73
CA GLU A 322 -18.20 24.61 16.76
C GLU A 322 -17.37 24.51 18.05
N LYS A 323 -16.06 24.82 17.99
CA LYS A 323 -15.18 24.94 19.17
C LYS A 323 -15.00 26.39 19.65
N GLY A 324 -15.55 27.39 18.95
CA GLY A 324 -15.27 28.81 19.23
C GLY A 324 -13.83 29.23 18.90
N MET A 325 -13.21 28.62 17.88
CA MET A 325 -11.84 28.87 17.44
C MET A 325 -11.80 29.48 16.03
N GLU A 326 -10.76 30.27 15.73
CA GLU A 326 -10.51 30.66 14.33
C GLU A 326 -10.04 29.45 13.50
N PRO A 327 -10.42 29.35 12.20
CA PRO A 327 -10.07 28.19 11.38
C PRO A 327 -8.57 27.90 11.31
N LYS A 328 -7.73 28.94 11.27
CA LYS A 328 -6.27 28.78 11.26
C LYS A 328 -5.73 28.16 12.56
N GLU A 329 -6.25 28.59 13.71
CA GLU A 329 -5.86 28.07 15.03
C GLU A 329 -6.31 26.62 15.21
N TYR A 330 -7.52 26.30 14.75
CA TYR A 330 -8.02 24.92 14.71
C TYR A 330 -7.11 24.02 13.85
N CYS A 331 -6.71 24.49 12.66
CA CYS A 331 -5.80 23.74 11.79
C CYS A 331 -4.41 23.56 12.41
N ASP A 332 -3.88 24.58 13.11
CA ASP A 332 -2.63 24.47 13.85
C ASP A 332 -2.71 23.41 14.97
N GLN A 333 -3.77 23.42 15.79
CA GLN A 333 -4.01 22.37 16.79
C GLN A 333 -4.12 20.98 16.16
N MET A 334 -4.88 20.85 15.05
CA MET A 334 -5.09 19.55 14.42
C MET A 334 -3.82 19.03 13.71
N ALA A 335 -2.93 19.90 13.23
CA ALA A 335 -1.64 19.47 12.71
C ALA A 335 -0.78 18.77 13.78
N GLU A 336 -0.76 19.28 15.01
CA GLU A 336 -0.09 18.61 16.14
C GLU A 336 -0.70 17.25 16.45
N VAL A 337 -2.04 17.14 16.47
CA VAL A 337 -2.76 15.87 16.70
C VAL A 337 -2.40 14.83 15.64
N PHE A 338 -2.41 15.21 14.36
CA PHE A 338 -2.04 14.30 13.27
C PHE A 338 -0.56 13.87 13.36
N GLN A 339 0.36 14.82 13.55
CA GLN A 339 1.79 14.49 13.68
C GLN A 339 2.09 13.63 14.91
N ALA A 340 1.38 13.81 16.02
CA ALA A 340 1.49 12.95 17.21
C ALA A 340 1.06 11.51 16.91
N VAL A 341 -0.04 11.30 16.18
CA VAL A 341 -0.48 9.95 15.73
C VAL A 341 0.56 9.33 14.80
N TRP A 342 1.07 10.07 13.82
CA TRP A 342 2.07 9.58 12.87
C TRP A 342 3.41 9.24 13.54
N LYS A 343 3.85 10.04 14.51
CA LYS A 343 5.02 9.74 15.36
C LYS A 343 4.81 8.46 16.18
N ARG A 344 3.60 8.24 16.72
CA ARG A 344 3.27 7.03 17.50
C ARG A 344 3.13 5.76 16.65
N LEU A 345 2.88 5.88 15.36
CA LEU A 345 2.83 4.77 14.40
C LEU A 345 4.19 4.49 13.70
N ASP A 346 5.26 5.16 14.14
CA ASP A 346 6.58 5.19 13.50
C ASP A 346 6.48 5.41 11.98
N ILE A 347 5.85 6.52 11.57
CA ILE A 347 5.75 6.90 10.16
C ILE A 347 6.93 7.82 9.81
N SER A 348 7.78 7.39 8.88
CA SER A 348 9.03 8.06 8.50
C SER A 348 8.88 8.95 7.26
N TYR A 349 7.94 9.89 7.30
CA TYR A 349 7.83 10.95 6.28
C TYR A 349 9.03 11.91 6.37
N ASP A 350 9.41 12.50 5.23
CA ASP A 350 10.50 13.48 5.13
C ASP A 350 9.97 14.93 5.13
N ASP A 351 8.65 15.13 5.00
CA ASP A 351 7.95 16.41 5.06
C ASP A 351 6.46 16.20 5.37
N PHE A 352 5.83 17.22 5.96
CA PHE A 352 4.42 17.26 6.30
C PHE A 352 3.82 18.58 5.79
N ILE A 353 3.33 18.60 4.54
CA ILE A 353 2.77 19.80 3.93
C ILE A 353 1.42 20.14 4.56
N ARG A 354 1.22 21.42 4.88
CA ARG A 354 -0.08 21.94 5.30
C ARG A 354 -0.57 22.95 4.27
N THR A 355 -1.84 22.87 3.90
CA THR A 355 -2.43 23.69 2.84
C THR A 355 -2.47 25.19 3.20
N THR A 356 -2.53 25.56 4.49
CA THR A 356 -2.37 26.95 4.93
C THR A 356 -0.93 27.52 4.82
N GLU A 357 0.08 26.74 4.42
CA GLU A 357 1.46 27.22 4.38
C GLU A 357 1.74 28.23 3.25
N PRO A 358 2.50 29.31 3.48
CA PRO A 358 2.89 30.26 2.44
C PRO A 358 3.63 29.64 1.24
N ARG A 359 4.32 28.50 1.38
CA ARG A 359 4.90 27.76 0.23
C ARG A 359 3.84 27.11 -0.65
N HIS A 360 2.77 26.60 -0.04
CA HIS A 360 1.64 26.01 -0.74
C HIS A 360 0.86 27.09 -1.50
N VAL A 361 0.49 28.17 -0.79
CA VAL A 361 -0.28 29.30 -1.35
C VAL A 361 0.37 29.91 -2.60
N ARG A 362 1.69 30.14 -2.59
CA ARG A 362 2.41 30.64 -3.78
C ARG A 362 2.31 29.68 -4.97
N GLY A 363 2.47 28.37 -4.74
CA GLY A 363 2.40 27.37 -5.79
C GLY A 363 0.99 27.17 -6.35
N VAL A 364 -0.05 27.23 -5.50
CA VAL A 364 -1.45 27.16 -5.94
C VAL A 364 -1.80 28.34 -6.85
N GLN A 365 -1.46 29.55 -6.44
CA GLN A 365 -1.67 30.75 -7.27
C GLN A 365 -0.82 30.72 -8.55
N ALA A 366 0.38 30.16 -8.52
CA ALA A 366 1.23 30.03 -9.72
C ALA A 366 0.67 29.01 -10.72
N LEU A 367 0.21 27.83 -10.26
CA LEU A 367 -0.39 26.84 -11.14
C LEU A 367 -1.71 27.35 -11.73
N PHE A 368 -2.53 28.03 -10.91
CA PHE A 368 -3.78 28.64 -11.40
C PHE A 368 -3.52 29.66 -12.51
N ARG A 369 -2.54 30.55 -12.35
CA ARG A 369 -2.10 31.46 -13.43
C ARG A 369 -1.70 30.69 -14.68
N ALA A 370 -0.86 29.66 -14.56
CA ALA A 370 -0.42 28.87 -15.72
C ALA A 370 -1.56 28.17 -16.50
N ILE A 371 -2.64 27.79 -15.82
CA ILE A 371 -3.86 27.19 -16.44
C ILE A 371 -4.75 28.28 -17.07
N VAL A 372 -4.83 29.48 -16.46
CA VAL A 372 -5.48 30.66 -17.06
C VAL A 372 -4.75 31.09 -18.33
N ASP A 373 -3.41 31.18 -18.28
CA ASP A 373 -2.54 31.56 -19.40
C ASP A 373 -2.55 30.52 -20.54
N ALA A 374 -3.01 29.29 -20.27
CA ALA A 374 -3.26 28.27 -21.28
C ALA A 374 -4.62 28.42 -22.00
N GLY A 375 -5.52 29.28 -21.51
CA GLY A 375 -6.89 29.46 -22.02
C GLY A 375 -7.90 28.42 -21.52
N ASP A 376 -7.48 27.58 -20.57
CA ASP A 376 -8.29 26.47 -20.04
C ASP A 376 -9.18 26.85 -18.85
N VAL A 377 -9.15 28.12 -18.41
CA VAL A 377 -10.09 28.65 -17.39
C VAL A 377 -11.07 29.64 -18.04
N TYR A 378 -12.35 29.54 -17.68
CA TYR A 378 -13.38 30.51 -18.08
C TYR A 378 -14.39 30.76 -16.95
N LYS A 379 -15.07 31.90 -16.93
CA LYS A 379 -16.15 32.19 -15.97
C LYS A 379 -17.49 31.68 -16.51
N GLY A 380 -18.33 31.13 -15.64
CA GLY A 380 -19.65 30.62 -16.00
C GLY A 380 -20.55 30.48 -14.76
N LYS A 381 -21.83 30.15 -14.98
CA LYS A 381 -22.75 29.84 -13.87
C LYS A 381 -22.71 28.36 -13.54
N TYR A 382 -22.50 28.03 -12.27
CA TYR A 382 -22.66 26.70 -11.71
C TYR A 382 -24.02 26.65 -11.01
N GLU A 383 -24.94 25.81 -11.50
CA GLU A 383 -26.28 25.66 -10.93
C GLU A 383 -26.57 24.18 -10.65
N GLY A 384 -27.08 23.86 -9.47
CA GLY A 384 -27.52 22.50 -9.15
C GLY A 384 -27.64 22.18 -7.65
N HIS A 385 -27.91 20.91 -7.36
CA HIS A 385 -28.14 20.41 -6.01
C HIS A 385 -26.83 20.09 -5.27
N TYR A 386 -26.41 20.95 -4.35
CA TYR A 386 -25.22 20.77 -3.52
C TYR A 386 -25.51 19.95 -2.25
N CYS A 387 -24.75 18.87 -2.03
CA CYS A 387 -24.78 18.14 -0.76
C CYS A 387 -23.58 18.52 0.10
N VAL A 388 -23.81 19.30 1.16
CA VAL A 388 -22.79 19.77 2.11
C VAL A 388 -21.96 18.62 2.68
N GLY A 389 -22.59 17.50 3.08
CA GLY A 389 -21.88 16.35 3.64
C GLY A 389 -20.98 15.61 2.65
N CYS A 390 -21.22 15.73 1.34
CA CYS A 390 -20.35 15.18 0.29
C CYS A 390 -19.37 16.22 -0.28
N GLU A 391 -19.46 17.48 0.16
CA GLU A 391 -18.84 18.67 -0.46
C GLU A 391 -18.98 18.74 -2.00
N ARG A 392 -20.04 18.12 -2.57
CA ARG A 392 -20.20 17.97 -4.02
C ARG A 392 -21.63 18.21 -4.49
N PHE A 393 -21.74 18.62 -5.74
CA PHE A 393 -23.00 18.70 -6.47
C PHE A 393 -23.48 17.33 -6.96
N TYR A 394 -24.79 17.21 -7.09
CA TYR A 394 -25.49 16.08 -7.69
C TYR A 394 -26.38 16.59 -8.83
N PRO A 395 -26.32 15.99 -10.02
CA PRO A 395 -27.40 16.06 -10.99
C PRO A 395 -28.70 15.54 -10.37
N GLU A 396 -29.85 16.11 -10.76
CA GLU A 396 -31.16 15.72 -10.20
C GLU A 396 -31.46 14.21 -10.40
N LYS A 397 -31.05 13.65 -11.54
CA LYS A 397 -31.09 12.21 -11.86
C LYS A 397 -30.26 11.30 -10.94
N ASP A 398 -29.31 11.86 -10.18
CA ASP A 398 -28.42 11.12 -9.27
C ASP A 398 -28.91 11.23 -7.81
N LEU A 399 -30.06 11.88 -7.58
CA LEU A 399 -30.75 11.95 -6.30
C LEU A 399 -31.74 10.79 -6.14
N VAL A 400 -31.82 10.26 -4.91
CA VAL A 400 -32.80 9.22 -4.54
C VAL A 400 -33.86 9.88 -3.69
N ASP A 401 -35.12 9.88 -4.14
CA ASP A 401 -36.25 10.57 -3.50
C ASP A 401 -35.96 12.05 -3.17
N GLY A 402 -35.31 12.75 -4.11
CA GLY A 402 -34.88 14.15 -3.95
C GLY A 402 -33.76 14.36 -2.92
N LYS A 403 -33.07 13.30 -2.50
CA LYS A 403 -32.02 13.33 -1.46
C LYS A 403 -30.68 12.81 -1.98
N CYS A 404 -29.61 13.22 -1.31
CA CYS A 404 -28.27 12.67 -1.55
C CYS A 404 -28.25 11.16 -1.28
N PRO A 405 -27.79 10.30 -2.21
CA PRO A 405 -27.75 8.85 -2.02
C PRO A 405 -26.81 8.38 -0.91
N ILE A 406 -25.85 9.21 -0.49
CA ILE A 406 -24.91 8.90 0.60
C ILE A 406 -25.50 9.34 1.95
N HIS A 407 -25.78 10.64 2.10
CA HIS A 407 -26.18 11.23 3.38
C HIS A 407 -27.69 11.19 3.66
N LYS A 408 -28.52 10.86 2.66
CA LYS A 408 -30.00 10.80 2.74
C LYS A 408 -30.67 12.12 3.17
N THR A 409 -29.92 13.22 3.12
CA THR A 409 -30.37 14.61 3.31
C THR A 409 -30.80 15.23 1.98
N VAL A 410 -31.73 16.20 2.04
CA VAL A 410 -32.09 17.01 0.87
C VAL A 410 -30.92 17.95 0.55
N PRO A 411 -30.37 17.94 -0.68
CA PRO A 411 -29.32 18.86 -1.11
C PRO A 411 -29.89 20.25 -1.39
N GLN A 412 -29.11 21.29 -1.13
CA GLN A 412 -29.49 22.69 -1.34
C GLN A 412 -29.37 23.03 -2.83
N TRP A 413 -30.35 23.73 -3.41
CA TRP A 413 -30.14 24.34 -4.73
C TRP A 413 -29.21 25.53 -4.58
N VAL A 414 -28.12 25.53 -5.34
CA VAL A 414 -27.10 26.58 -5.33
C VAL A 414 -26.87 27.03 -6.77
N SER A 415 -26.99 28.34 -7.01
CA SER A 415 -26.54 29.02 -8.23
C SER A 415 -25.42 29.98 -7.83
N GLU A 416 -24.23 29.75 -8.37
CA GLU A 416 -23.04 30.57 -8.14
C GLU A 416 -22.39 30.88 -9.49
N GLU A 417 -22.00 32.12 -9.74
CA GLU A 417 -20.99 32.37 -10.77
C GLU A 417 -19.64 31.84 -10.26
N ASN A 418 -18.91 31.10 -11.09
CA ASN A 418 -17.67 30.43 -10.75
C ASN A 418 -16.72 30.35 -11.95
N TYR A 419 -15.44 30.13 -11.67
CA TYR A 419 -14.44 29.79 -12.67
C TYR A 419 -14.41 28.28 -12.89
N PHE A 420 -14.42 27.87 -14.16
CA PHE A 420 -14.42 26.48 -14.63
C PHE A 420 -13.12 26.16 -15.36
N PHE A 421 -12.64 24.92 -15.20
CA PHE A 421 -11.53 24.35 -15.97
C PHE A 421 -12.05 23.42 -17.08
N ARG A 422 -11.45 23.55 -18.27
CA ARG A 422 -11.77 22.81 -19.51
C ARG A 422 -11.40 21.33 -19.51
N LEU A 423 -11.81 20.59 -18.48
CA LEU A 423 -11.50 19.17 -18.30
C LEU A 423 -11.95 18.31 -19.50
N SER A 424 -13.05 18.67 -20.16
CA SER A 424 -13.54 18.02 -21.38
C SER A 424 -12.47 17.93 -22.49
N ALA A 425 -11.68 18.99 -22.67
CA ALA A 425 -10.63 19.09 -23.69
C ALA A 425 -9.41 18.18 -23.41
N TYR A 426 -9.32 17.57 -22.23
CA TYR A 426 -8.21 16.72 -21.82
C TYR A 426 -8.47 15.22 -21.99
N GLY A 427 -9.74 14.78 -22.12
CA GLY A 427 -10.10 13.36 -22.25
C GLY A 427 -9.25 12.56 -23.26
N PRO A 428 -9.13 13.00 -24.53
CA PRO A 428 -8.31 12.31 -25.53
C PRO A 428 -6.80 12.26 -25.19
N LYS A 429 -6.26 13.29 -24.54
CA LYS A 429 -4.85 13.35 -24.09
C LYS A 429 -4.61 12.32 -22.98
N LEU A 430 -5.56 12.20 -22.05
CA LEU A 430 -5.53 11.24 -20.95
C LEU A 430 -5.62 9.79 -21.45
N LEU A 431 -6.53 9.48 -22.38
CA LEU A 431 -6.66 8.13 -22.95
C LEU A 431 -5.38 7.66 -23.66
N GLU A 432 -4.74 8.52 -24.47
CA GLU A 432 -3.43 8.19 -25.07
C GLU A 432 -2.36 8.01 -23.99
N HIS A 433 -2.37 8.79 -22.91
CA HIS A 433 -1.45 8.59 -21.79
C HIS A 433 -1.65 7.21 -21.12
N TYR A 434 -2.88 6.82 -20.79
CA TYR A 434 -3.18 5.51 -20.18
C TYR A 434 -2.90 4.32 -21.11
N ARG A 435 -2.95 4.54 -22.43
CA ARG A 435 -2.62 3.54 -23.46
C ARG A 435 -1.11 3.33 -23.60
N ARG A 436 -0.32 4.38 -23.42
CA ARG A 436 1.15 4.34 -23.49
C ARG A 436 1.81 3.87 -22.20
N ASN A 437 1.22 4.18 -21.05
CA ASN A 437 1.76 3.90 -19.72
C ASN A 437 0.73 3.06 -18.94
N PRO A 438 0.61 1.74 -19.21
CA PRO A 438 -0.36 0.88 -18.51
C PRO A 438 -0.15 0.86 -16.98
N GLU A 439 1.07 1.11 -16.51
CA GLU A 439 1.47 1.22 -15.10
C GLU A 439 1.11 2.55 -14.43
N PHE A 440 0.48 3.50 -15.15
CA PHE A 440 0.07 4.80 -14.58
C PHE A 440 -1.00 4.66 -13.50
N ILE A 441 -1.88 3.64 -13.57
CA ILE A 441 -2.93 3.41 -12.57
C ILE A 441 -2.88 1.95 -12.11
N VAL A 442 -2.71 1.76 -10.80
CA VAL A 442 -2.58 0.46 -10.14
C VAL A 442 -3.61 0.35 -9.01
N PRO A 443 -4.23 -0.82 -8.77
CA PRO A 443 -4.28 -2.00 -9.64
C PRO A 443 -5.08 -1.78 -10.92
N GLU A 444 -4.99 -2.73 -11.85
CA GLU A 444 -5.70 -2.72 -13.14
C GLU A 444 -7.22 -2.49 -13.02
N THR A 445 -7.85 -2.92 -11.92
CA THR A 445 -9.28 -2.66 -11.68
C THR A 445 -9.59 -1.16 -11.53
N ARG A 446 -8.69 -0.38 -10.92
CA ARG A 446 -8.82 1.09 -10.85
C ARG A 446 -8.57 1.71 -12.22
N ARG A 447 -7.56 1.20 -12.95
CA ARG A 447 -7.24 1.65 -14.32
C ARG A 447 -8.46 1.53 -15.23
N ASN A 448 -9.10 0.37 -15.24
CA ASN A 448 -10.20 0.09 -16.16
C ASN A 448 -11.46 0.89 -15.80
N GLU A 449 -11.73 1.15 -14.52
CA GLU A 449 -12.79 2.10 -14.10
C GLU A 449 -12.50 3.54 -14.58
N ILE A 450 -11.27 4.04 -14.40
CA ILE A 450 -10.89 5.38 -14.85
C ILE A 450 -10.92 5.51 -16.39
N VAL A 451 -10.47 4.50 -17.12
CA VAL A 451 -10.56 4.45 -18.59
C VAL A 451 -12.03 4.55 -19.02
N ASN A 452 -12.91 3.71 -18.47
CA ASN A 452 -14.35 3.74 -18.79
C ASN A 452 -14.98 5.11 -18.49
N VAL A 453 -14.59 5.78 -17.40
CA VAL A 453 -15.06 7.12 -17.05
C VAL A 453 -14.62 8.16 -18.08
N VAL A 454 -13.37 8.13 -18.55
CA VAL A 454 -12.89 9.09 -19.57
C VAL A 454 -13.44 8.78 -20.96
N GLU A 455 -13.61 7.50 -21.31
CA GLU A 455 -14.26 7.07 -22.57
C GLU A 455 -15.75 7.44 -22.62
N SER A 456 -16.42 7.56 -21.47
CA SER A 456 -17.81 8.05 -21.36
C SER A 456 -17.97 9.56 -21.59
N GLY A 457 -16.85 10.30 -21.71
CA GLY A 457 -16.84 11.77 -21.76
C GLY A 457 -16.56 12.40 -20.39
N LEU A 458 -16.05 13.63 -20.41
CA LEU A 458 -15.74 14.42 -19.22
C LEU A 458 -16.42 15.79 -19.32
N ASP A 459 -17.14 16.18 -18.28
CA ASP A 459 -17.66 17.53 -18.10
C ASP A 459 -16.58 18.49 -17.60
N ASP A 460 -16.70 19.78 -17.93
CA ASP A 460 -15.88 20.85 -17.36
C ASP A 460 -16.25 21.06 -15.87
N ILE A 461 -15.24 21.33 -15.03
CA ILE A 461 -15.39 21.35 -13.57
C ILE A 461 -15.23 22.76 -13.00
N SER A 462 -15.95 23.09 -11.91
CA SER A 462 -15.63 24.29 -11.15
C SER A 462 -14.25 24.16 -10.50
N VAL A 463 -13.47 25.22 -10.57
CA VAL A 463 -12.16 25.38 -9.90
C VAL A 463 -12.15 26.52 -8.89
N SER A 464 -13.29 27.21 -8.70
CA SER A 464 -13.50 28.18 -7.63
C SER A 464 -14.79 27.94 -6.84
N ARG A 465 -14.96 28.70 -5.75
CA ARG A 465 -16.23 29.01 -5.08
C ARG A 465 -16.25 30.50 -4.70
N ALA A 466 -17.35 31.19 -4.99
CA ALA A 466 -17.58 32.57 -4.51
C ALA A 466 -18.19 32.62 -3.09
N SER A 467 -18.72 31.50 -2.61
CA SER A 467 -19.47 31.38 -1.35
C SER A 467 -18.63 30.88 -0.15
N VAL A 468 -17.34 30.58 -0.34
CA VAL A 468 -16.47 29.98 0.67
C VAL A 468 -15.33 30.94 1.00
N ALA A 469 -15.35 31.48 2.22
CA ALA A 469 -14.32 32.43 2.68
C ALA A 469 -13.03 31.74 3.14
N TRP A 470 -13.13 30.51 3.67
CA TRP A 470 -11.96 29.78 4.17
C TRP A 470 -11.27 28.97 3.06
N GLY A 471 -10.21 29.55 2.50
CA GLY A 471 -9.32 28.92 1.53
C GLY A 471 -8.41 29.94 0.83
N ILE A 472 -7.80 29.54 -0.29
CA ILE A 472 -6.87 30.39 -1.04
C ILE A 472 -7.63 31.28 -2.04
N PRO A 473 -7.49 32.61 -2.00
CA PRO A 473 -8.13 33.50 -2.99
C PRO A 473 -7.48 33.35 -4.38
N LEU A 474 -8.30 33.44 -5.43
CA LEU A 474 -7.80 33.41 -6.82
C LEU A 474 -6.86 34.60 -7.07
N PRO A 475 -5.75 34.39 -7.80
CA PRO A 475 -4.77 35.44 -8.05
C PRO A 475 -5.26 36.60 -8.93
N ASN A 476 -6.39 36.41 -9.63
CA ASN A 476 -6.95 37.36 -10.60
C ASN A 476 -8.35 37.87 -10.21
N ASP A 477 -9.01 37.24 -9.24
CA ASP A 477 -10.34 37.64 -8.72
C ASP A 477 -10.43 37.23 -7.24
N PRO A 478 -9.93 38.06 -6.30
CA PRO A 478 -9.84 37.69 -4.88
C PRO A 478 -11.19 37.53 -4.16
N ALA A 479 -12.32 37.82 -4.82
CA ALA A 479 -13.65 37.52 -4.29
C ALA A 479 -14.03 36.03 -4.48
N HIS A 480 -13.24 35.28 -5.25
CA HIS A 480 -13.37 33.84 -5.43
C HIS A 480 -12.23 33.10 -4.72
N THR A 481 -12.55 31.96 -4.11
CA THR A 481 -11.62 31.04 -3.46
C THR A 481 -11.37 29.83 -4.35
N VAL A 482 -10.14 29.30 -4.41
CA VAL A 482 -9.80 28.05 -5.11
C VAL A 482 -10.62 26.90 -4.53
N TYR A 483 -11.21 26.06 -5.39
CA TYR A 483 -11.97 24.90 -4.93
C TYR A 483 -11.05 23.84 -4.29
N VAL A 484 -11.43 23.33 -3.11
CA VAL A 484 -10.60 22.45 -2.25
C VAL A 484 -9.84 21.34 -2.99
N TRP A 485 -10.45 20.65 -3.94
CA TRP A 485 -9.74 19.58 -4.68
C TRP A 485 -8.66 20.10 -5.64
N VAL A 486 -8.81 21.31 -6.18
CA VAL A 486 -7.79 21.96 -7.03
C VAL A 486 -6.61 22.39 -6.18
N ASP A 487 -6.90 22.94 -5.01
CA ASP A 487 -5.92 23.35 -3.99
C ASP A 487 -5.13 22.13 -3.47
N ALA A 488 -5.83 21.16 -2.88
CA ALA A 488 -5.28 19.95 -2.28
C ALA A 488 -4.36 19.16 -3.23
N LEU A 489 -4.73 19.01 -4.51
CA LEU A 489 -3.91 18.28 -5.50
C LEU A 489 -2.52 18.92 -5.74
N ILE A 490 -2.37 20.23 -5.49
CA ILE A 490 -1.13 20.98 -5.72
C ILE A 490 -0.09 20.73 -4.59
N ASN A 491 -0.47 20.03 -3.52
CA ASN A 491 0.45 19.69 -2.42
C ASN A 491 1.66 18.89 -2.93
N TYR A 492 1.42 18.01 -3.91
CA TYR A 492 2.44 17.12 -4.46
C TYR A 492 3.60 17.82 -5.18
N ILE A 493 3.37 19.02 -5.72
CA ILE A 493 4.42 19.84 -6.35
C ILE A 493 4.98 20.90 -5.39
N THR A 494 4.18 21.41 -4.47
CA THR A 494 4.61 22.44 -3.48
C THR A 494 5.43 21.87 -2.33
N GLY A 495 5.17 20.62 -1.90
CA GLY A 495 6.02 19.88 -0.95
C GLY A 495 7.42 19.52 -1.47
N VAL A 496 7.71 19.85 -2.74
CA VAL A 496 9.06 19.81 -3.34
C VAL A 496 9.50 21.15 -3.96
N GLY A 497 8.78 22.26 -3.73
CA GLY A 497 9.27 23.61 -4.09
C GLY A 497 8.79 24.17 -5.44
N TYR A 498 7.66 23.71 -5.99
CA TYR A 498 6.93 24.50 -6.97
C TYR A 498 6.41 25.81 -6.32
N PRO A 499 6.50 26.99 -6.97
CA PRO A 499 6.74 27.22 -8.40
C PRO A 499 8.19 27.49 -8.81
N ASP A 500 9.15 27.44 -7.88
CA ASP A 500 10.52 27.87 -8.15
C ASP A 500 11.29 26.89 -9.07
N MET A 501 10.76 25.68 -9.28
CA MET A 501 11.16 24.62 -10.23
C MET A 501 12.62 24.13 -10.18
N ASN A 502 13.42 24.67 -9.26
CA ASN A 502 14.80 24.28 -8.99
C ASN A 502 14.88 23.33 -7.77
N GLY A 503 16.09 23.06 -7.27
CA GLY A 503 16.31 22.31 -6.03
C GLY A 503 15.57 20.97 -6.01
N ASP A 504 14.81 20.73 -4.94
CA ASP A 504 14.07 19.49 -4.75
C ASP A 504 12.99 19.23 -5.81
N PHE A 505 12.42 20.26 -6.46
CA PHE A 505 11.44 20.06 -7.54
C PHE A 505 12.12 19.38 -8.72
N SER A 506 13.28 19.92 -9.14
CA SER A 506 14.09 19.37 -10.24
C SER A 506 14.66 17.98 -9.93
N LYS A 507 14.76 17.63 -8.64
CA LYS A 507 15.29 16.35 -8.14
C LYS A 507 14.21 15.27 -7.97
N TYR A 508 13.00 15.66 -7.57
CA TYR A 508 11.94 14.72 -7.16
C TYR A 508 10.70 14.71 -8.04
N TRP A 509 10.35 15.79 -8.74
CA TRP A 509 9.22 15.79 -9.70
C TRP A 509 9.67 15.23 -11.07
N PRO A 510 8.83 14.50 -11.82
CA PRO A 510 7.51 13.98 -11.47
C PRO A 510 7.56 12.88 -10.39
N ALA A 511 6.56 12.84 -9.50
CA ALA A 511 6.46 11.81 -8.47
C ALA A 511 6.49 10.39 -9.05
N ASP A 512 7.12 9.45 -8.35
CA ASP A 512 7.19 8.05 -8.76
C ASP A 512 5.96 7.26 -8.32
N LEU A 513 5.35 7.65 -7.18
CA LEU A 513 4.16 7.00 -6.65
C LEU A 513 3.27 7.97 -5.84
N HIS A 514 1.99 8.06 -6.20
CA HIS A 514 0.94 8.56 -5.32
C HIS A 514 0.19 7.35 -4.72
N VAL A 515 0.17 7.21 -3.39
CA VAL A 515 -0.62 6.20 -2.67
C VAL A 515 -1.90 6.87 -2.15
N ILE A 516 -3.06 6.39 -2.60
CA ILE A 516 -4.36 7.02 -2.32
C ILE A 516 -5.48 6.01 -2.11
N GLY A 517 -6.49 6.37 -1.32
CA GLY A 517 -7.75 5.61 -1.27
C GLY A 517 -8.48 5.53 -2.63
N LYS A 518 -9.12 4.39 -2.93
CA LYS A 518 -9.84 4.17 -4.20
C LYS A 518 -10.91 5.23 -4.52
N ASP A 519 -11.53 5.85 -3.51
CA ASP A 519 -12.59 6.85 -3.64
C ASP A 519 -12.11 8.20 -4.20
N ILE A 520 -10.81 8.51 -4.10
CA ILE A 520 -10.23 9.77 -4.62
C ILE A 520 -9.46 9.58 -5.94
N THR A 521 -9.54 8.39 -6.56
CA THR A 521 -8.87 8.06 -7.84
C THR A 521 -9.28 8.95 -9.01
N ARG A 522 -10.55 9.40 -9.09
CA ARG A 522 -10.99 10.34 -10.16
C ARG A 522 -10.20 11.66 -10.10
N PHE A 523 -9.93 12.19 -8.92
CA PHE A 523 -9.15 13.42 -8.76
C PHE A 523 -7.71 13.21 -9.22
N HIS A 524 -7.06 12.13 -8.79
CA HIS A 524 -5.64 11.88 -9.01
C HIS A 524 -5.29 11.36 -10.41
N CYS A 525 -6.21 10.64 -11.06
CA CYS A 525 -5.98 10.07 -12.39
C CYS A 525 -6.57 10.91 -13.52
N VAL A 526 -7.63 11.71 -13.29
CA VAL A 526 -8.32 12.48 -14.35
C VAL A 526 -8.08 13.98 -14.21
N ILE A 527 -8.40 14.56 -13.05
CA ILE A 527 -8.36 16.02 -12.84
C ILE A 527 -6.91 16.50 -12.71
N TRP A 528 -6.13 15.87 -11.84
CA TRP A 528 -4.73 16.23 -11.59
C TRP A 528 -3.86 16.16 -12.84
N PRO A 529 -3.91 15.09 -13.68
CA PRO A 529 -3.10 15.05 -14.89
C PRO A 529 -3.58 16.02 -15.96
N ALA A 530 -4.89 16.35 -16.02
CA ALA A 530 -5.38 17.40 -16.90
C ALA A 530 -4.86 18.80 -16.51
N MET A 531 -4.89 19.13 -15.21
CA MET A 531 -4.31 20.38 -14.68
C MET A 531 -2.80 20.48 -14.99
N LEU A 532 -2.05 19.40 -14.75
CA LEU A 532 -0.62 19.33 -15.06
C LEU A 532 -0.35 19.49 -16.57
N LEU A 533 -1.13 18.84 -17.44
CA LEU A 533 -0.98 18.97 -18.90
C LEU A 533 -1.30 20.39 -19.39
N SER A 534 -2.27 21.07 -18.79
CA SER A 534 -2.59 22.49 -19.08
C SER A 534 -1.44 23.41 -18.68
N ALA A 535 -0.93 23.25 -17.45
CA ALA A 535 0.25 23.95 -16.94
C ALA A 535 1.59 23.49 -17.56
N LYS A 536 1.57 22.57 -18.54
CA LYS A 536 2.74 22.01 -19.26
C LYS A 536 3.77 21.33 -18.35
N LEU A 537 3.34 20.82 -17.19
CA LEU A 537 4.17 20.08 -16.24
C LEU A 537 4.16 18.57 -16.54
N PRO A 538 5.25 17.83 -16.20
CA PRO A 538 5.29 16.39 -16.39
C PRO A 538 4.37 15.67 -15.39
N LEU A 539 3.75 14.58 -15.85
CA LEU A 539 2.83 13.76 -15.07
C LEU A 539 3.55 12.83 -14.09
N PRO A 540 2.96 12.52 -12.91
CA PRO A 540 3.46 11.46 -12.02
C PRO A 540 3.48 10.10 -12.74
N LYS A 541 4.32 9.17 -12.27
CA LYS A 541 4.54 7.88 -12.96
C LYS A 541 3.47 6.84 -12.67
N THR A 542 3.04 6.73 -11.41
CA THR A 542 2.04 5.75 -10.96
C THR A 542 1.15 6.33 -9.87
N VAL A 543 -0.15 6.08 -9.97
CA VAL A 543 -1.16 6.30 -8.93
C VAL A 543 -1.68 4.93 -8.47
N LEU A 544 -1.52 4.64 -7.17
CA LEU A 544 -1.96 3.41 -6.53
C LEU A 544 -3.24 3.69 -5.73
N GLY A 545 -4.38 3.26 -6.25
CA GLY A 545 -5.69 3.35 -5.61
C GLY A 545 -5.97 2.13 -4.73
N HIS A 546 -5.68 2.21 -3.44
CA HIS A 546 -5.86 1.09 -2.50
C HIS A 546 -7.32 0.88 -2.09
N GLY A 547 -7.66 -0.33 -1.66
CA GLY A 547 -9.02 -0.64 -1.16
C GLY A 547 -9.29 -0.12 0.25
N TRP A 548 -10.54 -0.19 0.68
CA TRP A 548 -10.95 0.26 2.01
C TRP A 548 -10.65 -0.76 3.11
N VAL A 549 -10.38 -0.25 4.31
CA VAL A 549 -10.52 -1.01 5.57
C VAL A 549 -11.95 -0.83 6.08
N SER A 550 -12.70 -1.91 6.19
CA SER A 550 -14.01 -1.96 6.86
C SER A 550 -13.89 -2.48 8.30
N PHE A 551 -14.99 -2.40 9.05
CA PHE A 551 -15.16 -3.09 10.33
C PHE A 551 -16.50 -3.84 10.31
N HIS A 552 -16.47 -5.17 10.48
CA HIS A 552 -17.62 -6.06 10.30
C HIS A 552 -18.33 -5.90 8.95
N GLY A 553 -17.59 -5.53 7.90
CA GLY A 553 -18.09 -5.27 6.54
C GLY A 553 -18.68 -3.87 6.32
N GLU A 554 -18.77 -3.02 7.34
CA GLU A 554 -19.23 -1.64 7.22
C GLU A 554 -18.07 -0.64 7.05
N LYS A 555 -18.30 0.47 6.34
CA LYS A 555 -17.30 1.55 6.25
C LYS A 555 -17.16 2.21 7.63
N LEU A 556 -15.92 2.43 8.07
CA LEU A 556 -15.59 3.19 9.28
C LEU A 556 -16.25 4.59 9.22
N SER A 557 -17.09 4.93 10.19
CA SER A 557 -17.74 6.24 10.29
C SER A 557 -18.17 6.57 11.72
N LYS A 558 -18.11 7.86 12.07
CA LYS A 558 -18.47 8.39 13.40
C LYS A 558 -19.95 8.14 13.73
N SER A 559 -20.81 8.20 12.71
CA SER A 559 -22.26 8.00 12.78
C SER A 559 -22.69 6.56 13.07
N LEU A 560 -21.86 5.55 12.75
CA LEU A 560 -22.12 4.14 13.05
C LEU A 560 -21.47 3.68 14.37
N GLY A 561 -20.69 4.56 15.03
CA GLY A 561 -19.94 4.20 16.23
C GLY A 561 -18.80 3.19 16.00
N ASN A 562 -18.53 2.80 14.76
CA ASN A 562 -17.62 1.72 14.38
C ASN A 562 -16.17 2.19 14.10
N ILE A 563 -15.77 3.38 14.59
CA ILE A 563 -14.40 3.89 14.43
C ILE A 563 -13.43 3.09 15.29
N VAL A 564 -12.47 2.41 14.66
CA VAL A 564 -11.27 1.91 15.33
C VAL A 564 -10.23 3.04 15.38
N ASN A 565 -9.92 3.52 16.58
CA ASN A 565 -8.79 4.41 16.83
C ASN A 565 -7.47 3.61 16.75
N PRO A 566 -6.50 3.98 15.89
CA PRO A 566 -5.23 3.27 15.82
C PRO A 566 -4.46 3.31 17.14
N LEU A 567 -4.56 4.39 17.93
CA LEU A 567 -3.77 4.54 19.16
C LEU A 567 -4.17 3.54 20.25
N ASP A 568 -5.46 3.16 20.35
CA ASP A 568 -5.94 2.16 21.32
C ASP A 568 -5.21 0.81 21.16
N ILE A 569 -4.74 0.51 19.95
CA ILE A 569 -3.95 -0.68 19.61
C ILE A 569 -2.46 -0.45 19.92
N VAL A 570 -1.93 0.73 19.57
CA VAL A 570 -0.52 1.11 19.85
C VAL A 570 -0.23 1.15 21.35
N ASP A 571 -1.15 1.64 22.17
CA ASP A 571 -1.02 1.73 23.64
C ASP A 571 -0.96 0.37 24.33
N ARG A 572 -1.59 -0.67 23.74
CA ARG A 572 -1.70 -2.00 24.34
C ARG A 572 -0.67 -3.00 23.79
N TRP A 573 -0.37 -2.92 22.49
CA TRP A 573 0.39 -3.94 21.77
C TRP A 573 1.51 -3.39 20.88
N GLY A 574 1.66 -2.05 20.81
CA GLY A 574 2.70 -1.36 20.03
C GLY A 574 2.36 -1.14 18.56
N ALA A 575 3.03 -0.18 17.94
CA ALA A 575 2.81 0.19 16.53
C ALA A 575 3.03 -0.97 15.56
N ASP A 576 4.12 -1.71 15.75
CA ASP A 576 4.52 -2.82 14.88
C ASP A 576 3.47 -3.94 14.79
N ALA A 577 2.74 -4.21 15.88
CA ALA A 577 1.64 -5.17 15.87
C ALA A 577 0.49 -4.73 14.96
N LEU A 578 0.10 -3.45 15.04
CA LEU A 578 -0.92 -2.86 14.16
C LEU A 578 -0.43 -2.83 12.70
N ARG A 579 0.80 -2.37 12.47
CA ARG A 579 1.42 -2.27 11.13
C ARG A 579 1.49 -3.64 10.46
N TYR A 580 1.94 -4.66 11.20
CA TYR A 580 1.95 -6.04 10.72
C TYR A 580 0.54 -6.51 10.32
N TYR A 581 -0.43 -6.37 11.23
CA TYR A 581 -1.79 -6.84 11.00
C TYR A 581 -2.39 -6.26 9.71
N VAL A 582 -2.39 -4.93 9.58
CA VAL A 582 -3.04 -4.28 8.43
C VAL A 582 -2.34 -4.60 7.10
N LEU A 583 -1.01 -4.77 7.11
CA LEU A 583 -0.25 -5.12 5.90
C LEU A 583 -0.25 -6.62 5.57
N LYS A 584 -0.69 -7.47 6.50
CA LYS A 584 -0.79 -8.93 6.31
C LYS A 584 -2.21 -9.37 5.93
N GLU A 585 -3.24 -8.84 6.60
CA GLU A 585 -4.63 -9.27 6.40
C GLU A 585 -5.46 -8.36 5.48
N VAL A 586 -5.12 -7.06 5.32
CA VAL A 586 -5.81 -6.18 4.36
C VAL A 586 -5.01 -6.13 3.05
N PRO A 587 -5.50 -6.69 1.93
CA PRO A 587 -4.73 -6.73 0.69
C PRO A 587 -4.75 -5.36 0.01
N LEU A 588 -3.60 -4.74 -0.26
CA LEU A 588 -3.49 -3.35 -0.74
C LEU A 588 -4.38 -3.01 -1.96
N PHE A 589 -4.56 -3.97 -2.87
CA PHE A 589 -5.34 -3.79 -4.11
C PHE A 589 -6.84 -4.10 -3.98
N ARG A 590 -7.35 -4.40 -2.78
CA ARG A 590 -8.73 -4.88 -2.53
C ARG A 590 -9.28 -4.29 -1.22
N ASP A 591 -10.59 -4.34 -1.04
CA ASP A 591 -11.17 -4.07 0.27
C ASP A 591 -10.87 -5.23 1.22
N GLY A 592 -10.70 -4.94 2.52
CA GLY A 592 -10.51 -5.93 3.58
C GLY A 592 -11.08 -5.45 4.92
N ASP A 593 -11.36 -6.39 5.81
CA ASP A 593 -12.06 -6.13 7.07
C ASP A 593 -11.12 -6.22 8.28
N PHE A 594 -11.24 -5.29 9.22
CA PHE A 594 -10.62 -5.42 10.54
C PHE A 594 -11.57 -6.15 11.49
N SER A 595 -11.07 -7.15 12.21
CA SER A 595 -11.75 -7.70 13.39
C SER A 595 -10.76 -7.90 14.54
N TRP A 596 -11.24 -7.74 15.77
CA TRP A 596 -10.43 -7.90 16.97
C TRP A 596 -9.98 -9.35 17.18
N GLU A 597 -10.83 -10.31 16.81
CA GLU A 597 -10.53 -11.73 16.87
C GLU A 597 -9.37 -12.09 15.94
N LEU A 598 -9.39 -11.62 14.69
CA LEU A 598 -8.33 -11.87 13.72
C LEU A 598 -7.04 -11.13 14.09
N PHE A 599 -7.14 -9.93 14.68
CA PHE A 599 -5.98 -9.21 15.23
C PHE A 599 -5.30 -10.01 16.36
N ILE A 600 -6.07 -10.47 17.34
CA ILE A 600 -5.56 -11.26 18.47
C ILE A 600 -4.97 -12.60 17.98
N ASP A 601 -5.61 -13.25 17.01
CA ASP A 601 -5.14 -14.52 16.48
C ASP A 601 -3.88 -14.38 15.62
N ARG A 602 -3.75 -13.33 14.81
CA ARG A 602 -2.52 -13.01 14.07
C ARG A 602 -1.38 -12.60 14.99
N TYR A 603 -1.66 -11.78 16.01
CA TYR A 603 -0.67 -11.44 17.02
C TYR A 603 -0.17 -12.70 17.73
N ASN A 604 -1.07 -13.54 18.21
CA ASN A 604 -0.70 -14.71 19.00
C ASN A 604 -0.02 -15.80 18.15
N ALA A 605 -0.56 -16.12 16.97
CA ALA A 605 0.03 -17.14 16.10
C ALA A 605 1.35 -16.64 15.49
N ASP A 606 1.32 -15.55 14.74
CA ASP A 606 2.41 -15.20 13.83
C ASP A 606 3.52 -14.45 14.59
N LEU A 607 3.15 -13.45 15.40
CA LEU A 607 4.13 -12.61 16.12
C LEU A 607 4.65 -13.26 17.40
N ALA A 608 3.78 -13.76 18.29
CA ALA A 608 4.19 -14.35 19.56
C ALA A 608 4.72 -15.79 19.41
N ASN A 609 3.93 -16.71 18.80
CA ASN A 609 4.30 -18.12 18.75
C ASN A 609 5.33 -18.47 17.64
N ASP A 610 5.27 -17.82 16.47
CA ASP A 610 6.15 -18.15 15.33
C ASP A 610 7.49 -17.39 15.39
N TRP A 611 7.46 -16.04 15.36
CA TRP A 611 8.70 -15.23 15.37
C TRP A 611 9.26 -14.98 16.78
N GLY A 612 8.43 -14.50 17.71
CA GLY A 612 8.85 -14.12 19.06
C GLY A 612 9.40 -15.29 19.88
N ASN A 613 8.78 -16.46 19.76
CA ASN A 613 9.28 -17.70 20.36
C ASN A 613 10.59 -18.17 19.73
N LEU A 614 10.73 -18.12 18.39
CA LEU A 614 11.98 -18.47 17.70
C LEU A 614 13.15 -17.58 18.17
N PHE A 615 12.91 -16.27 18.28
CA PHE A 615 13.86 -15.32 18.85
C PHE A 615 14.22 -15.68 20.30
N THR A 616 13.21 -15.78 21.17
CA THR A 616 13.41 -16.03 22.60
C THR A 616 14.11 -17.37 22.86
N ARG A 617 13.72 -18.45 22.17
CA ARG A 617 14.39 -19.76 22.23
C ARG A 617 15.84 -19.67 21.75
N THR A 618 16.10 -19.04 20.61
CA THR A 618 17.46 -18.94 20.04
C THR A 618 18.39 -18.18 20.97
N VAL A 619 18.01 -16.97 21.42
CA VAL A 619 18.83 -16.14 22.32
C VAL A 619 19.07 -16.89 23.65
N SER A 620 18.03 -17.54 24.21
CA SER A 620 18.17 -18.34 25.43
C SER A 620 19.09 -19.55 25.27
N MET A 621 19.07 -20.24 24.12
CA MET A 621 19.96 -21.38 23.85
C MET A 621 21.42 -20.94 23.68
N VAL A 622 21.67 -19.82 23.02
CA VAL A 622 23.03 -19.24 22.89
C VAL A 622 23.58 -18.84 24.27
N HIS A 623 22.77 -18.20 25.12
CA HIS A 623 23.17 -17.92 26.51
C HIS A 623 23.43 -19.19 27.31
N ARG A 624 22.50 -20.16 27.28
CA ARG A 624 22.58 -21.40 28.08
C ARG A 624 23.74 -22.32 27.68
N TYR A 625 24.04 -22.45 26.38
CA TYR A 625 24.99 -23.46 25.88
C TYR A 625 26.36 -22.87 25.49
N ARG A 626 26.48 -21.55 25.32
CA ARG A 626 27.72 -20.87 24.87
C ARG A 626 27.99 -19.53 25.57
N GLY A 627 27.33 -19.23 26.69
CA GLY A 627 27.59 -18.02 27.47
C GLY A 627 27.32 -16.72 26.71
N GLY A 628 26.34 -16.74 25.80
CA GLY A 628 25.94 -15.60 24.98
C GLY A 628 26.75 -15.43 23.70
N LYS A 629 27.88 -16.14 23.55
CA LYS A 629 28.73 -16.09 22.37
C LYS A 629 28.22 -17.04 21.29
N VAL A 630 28.36 -16.64 20.04
CA VAL A 630 28.08 -17.48 18.86
C VAL A 630 29.42 -17.77 18.21
N ALA A 631 29.68 -19.04 17.87
CA ALA A 631 30.90 -19.43 17.19
C ALA A 631 30.92 -18.88 15.76
N GLU A 632 32.10 -18.47 15.29
CA GLU A 632 32.34 -18.24 13.86
C GLU A 632 32.46 -19.60 13.18
N GLY A 633 31.58 -19.89 12.22
CA GLY A 633 31.50 -21.22 11.62
C GLY A 633 30.54 -21.33 10.44
N THR A 634 30.62 -22.46 9.75
CA THR A 634 29.79 -22.78 8.59
C THR A 634 28.33 -22.94 8.98
N LEU A 635 27.43 -22.21 8.31
CA LEU A 635 25.99 -22.38 8.49
C LEU A 635 25.54 -23.75 7.94
N ILE A 636 24.46 -24.30 8.49
CA ILE A 636 23.90 -25.57 8.01
C ILE A 636 23.43 -25.43 6.55
N GLU A 637 23.78 -26.41 5.72
CA GLU A 637 23.55 -26.40 4.27
C GLU A 637 22.05 -26.27 3.91
N GLY A 638 21.78 -25.71 2.72
CA GLY A 638 20.43 -25.46 2.20
C GLY A 638 19.70 -24.25 2.80
N LEU A 639 20.12 -23.72 3.96
CA LEU A 639 19.49 -22.49 4.48
C LEU A 639 19.92 -21.24 3.69
N GLY A 640 21.12 -21.23 3.11
CA GLY A 640 21.57 -20.18 2.18
C GLY A 640 20.65 -20.02 0.96
N ASP A 641 20.16 -21.13 0.39
CA ASP A 641 19.21 -21.12 -0.74
C ASP A 641 17.81 -20.67 -0.31
N THR A 642 17.44 -20.95 0.94
CA THR A 642 16.20 -20.44 1.57
C THR A 642 16.28 -18.91 1.72
N PHE A 643 17.40 -18.39 2.24
CA PHE A 643 17.64 -16.94 2.37
C PHE A 643 17.68 -16.24 1.01
N ALA A 644 18.41 -16.80 0.03
CA ALA A 644 18.52 -16.23 -1.30
C ALA A 644 17.17 -16.22 -2.05
N SER A 645 16.34 -17.23 -1.83
CA SER A 645 14.98 -17.29 -2.37
C SER A 645 14.07 -16.27 -1.70
N ALA A 646 13.97 -16.29 -0.36
CA ALA A 646 13.17 -15.33 0.40
C ALA A 646 13.49 -13.87 0.03
N LEU A 647 14.78 -13.52 -0.11
CA LEU A 647 15.22 -12.19 -0.52
C LEU A 647 14.79 -11.82 -1.96
N ARG A 648 14.91 -12.76 -2.92
CA ARG A 648 14.47 -12.56 -4.31
C ARG A 648 12.96 -12.36 -4.37
N ASP A 649 12.22 -13.26 -3.76
CA ASP A 649 10.76 -13.33 -3.82
C ASP A 649 10.13 -12.13 -3.08
N TYR A 650 10.74 -11.71 -1.96
CA TYR A 650 10.47 -10.43 -1.29
C TYR A 650 10.70 -9.23 -2.20
N THR A 651 11.85 -9.17 -2.89
CA THR A 651 12.21 -8.01 -3.73
C THR A 651 11.25 -7.88 -4.91
N GLU A 652 10.84 -8.98 -5.54
CA GLU A 652 9.84 -8.96 -6.62
C GLU A 652 8.47 -8.49 -6.09
N ALA A 653 8.00 -9.05 -4.97
CA ALA A 653 6.73 -8.65 -4.35
C ALA A 653 6.71 -7.17 -3.97
N MET A 654 7.77 -6.67 -3.32
CA MET A 654 7.86 -5.29 -2.84
C MET A 654 8.09 -4.27 -3.97
N ASP A 655 8.78 -4.63 -5.05
CA ASP A 655 8.84 -3.79 -6.27
C ASP A 655 7.49 -3.76 -7.02
N ARG A 656 6.56 -4.69 -6.74
CA ARG A 656 5.18 -4.75 -7.26
C ARG A 656 4.10 -4.26 -6.28
N PHE A 657 4.49 -3.77 -5.10
CA PHE A 657 3.60 -3.36 -3.99
C PHE A 657 2.74 -4.49 -3.37
N GLU A 658 3.11 -5.76 -3.58
CA GLU A 658 2.46 -6.95 -3.02
C GLU A 658 3.01 -7.25 -1.61
N ILE A 659 2.82 -6.30 -0.68
CA ILE A 659 3.45 -6.28 0.66
C ILE A 659 3.15 -7.56 1.46
N GLU A 660 1.94 -8.13 1.31
CA GLU A 660 1.50 -9.33 2.00
C GLU A 660 2.35 -10.57 1.62
N LYS A 661 2.87 -10.59 0.38
CA LYS A 661 3.78 -11.63 -0.13
C LYS A 661 5.23 -11.36 0.26
N GLY A 662 5.62 -10.09 0.40
CA GLY A 662 6.88 -9.71 1.03
C GLY A 662 6.98 -10.25 2.46
N ILE A 663 5.93 -10.03 3.27
CA ILE A 663 5.81 -10.61 4.62
C ILE A 663 5.86 -12.14 4.56
N GLU A 664 5.15 -12.77 3.62
CA GLU A 664 5.15 -14.23 3.46
C GLU A 664 6.53 -14.81 3.10
N ALA A 665 7.31 -14.11 2.27
CA ALA A 665 8.68 -14.49 1.95
C ALA A 665 9.59 -14.46 3.19
N ALA A 666 9.45 -13.47 4.07
CA ALA A 666 10.14 -13.46 5.37
C ALA A 666 9.67 -14.60 6.29
N TRP A 667 8.36 -14.89 6.32
CA TRP A 667 7.80 -16.01 7.11
C TRP A 667 8.26 -17.39 6.63
N SER A 668 8.62 -17.54 5.36
CA SER A 668 9.25 -18.78 4.86
C SER A 668 10.54 -19.12 5.62
N VAL A 669 11.33 -18.10 5.99
CA VAL A 669 12.58 -18.24 6.76
C VAL A 669 12.28 -18.60 8.22
N ILE A 670 11.33 -17.91 8.86
CA ILE A 670 10.87 -18.20 10.24
C ILE A 670 10.46 -19.68 10.34
N ARG A 671 9.60 -20.14 9.43
CA ARG A 671 9.11 -21.53 9.43
C ARG A 671 10.22 -22.56 9.17
N ARG A 672 11.20 -22.27 8.30
CA ARG A 672 12.34 -23.19 8.10
C ARG A 672 13.25 -23.25 9.32
N ALA A 673 13.49 -22.12 9.99
CA ALA A 673 14.30 -22.04 11.20
C ALA A 673 13.62 -22.74 12.39
N ASN A 674 12.31 -22.54 12.62
CA ASN A 674 11.55 -23.28 13.63
C ASN A 674 11.60 -24.79 13.37
N ARG A 675 11.39 -25.26 12.13
CA ARG A 675 11.58 -26.69 11.81
C ARG A 675 12.99 -27.21 12.09
N LEU A 676 14.03 -26.39 11.82
CA LEU A 676 15.43 -26.78 12.06
C LEU A 676 15.73 -26.99 13.55
N VAL A 677 15.08 -26.23 14.45
CA VAL A 677 15.18 -26.44 15.91
C VAL A 677 14.65 -27.82 16.30
N GLU A 678 13.47 -28.21 15.78
CA GLU A 678 12.87 -29.51 16.09
C GLU A 678 13.60 -30.68 15.41
N GLU A 679 14.02 -30.51 14.16
CA GLU A 679 14.82 -31.49 13.39
C GLU A 679 16.17 -31.83 14.05
N LYS A 680 16.84 -30.84 14.66
CA LYS A 680 18.18 -31.00 15.25
C LYS A 680 18.18 -31.19 16.77
N ALA A 681 17.07 -30.90 17.46
CA ALA A 681 16.91 -31.08 18.90
C ALA A 681 18.12 -30.56 19.73
N PRO A 682 18.42 -29.25 19.75
CA PRO A 682 19.62 -28.67 20.36
C PRO A 682 19.86 -29.05 21.84
N TRP A 683 18.79 -29.33 22.59
CA TRP A 683 18.86 -29.83 23.98
C TRP A 683 19.42 -31.26 24.11
N ASN A 684 19.51 -32.01 23.01
CA ASN A 684 20.22 -33.28 22.94
C ASN A 684 21.67 -33.08 22.47
N LEU A 685 21.90 -32.22 21.46
CA LEU A 685 23.26 -31.86 21.02
C LEU A 685 24.09 -31.28 22.18
N ALA A 686 23.49 -30.44 23.02
CA ALA A 686 24.15 -29.81 24.17
C ALA A 686 24.54 -30.78 25.30
N LYS A 687 24.10 -32.04 25.26
CA LYS A 687 24.48 -33.08 26.24
C LYS A 687 25.69 -33.92 25.78
N ASP A 688 26.07 -33.83 24.51
CA ASP A 688 27.12 -34.63 23.88
C ASP A 688 28.28 -33.73 23.46
N PRO A 689 29.39 -33.70 24.22
CA PRO A 689 30.55 -32.87 23.88
C PRO A 689 31.13 -33.15 22.49
N SER A 690 31.00 -34.38 21.96
CA SER A 690 31.52 -34.73 20.63
C SER A 690 30.75 -34.03 19.50
N ARG A 691 29.50 -33.64 19.76
CA ARG A 691 28.62 -32.94 18.81
C ARG A 691 28.60 -31.42 19.00
N GLY A 692 29.54 -30.87 19.76
CA GLY A 692 29.66 -29.43 20.02
C GLY A 692 29.61 -28.59 18.73
N ALA A 693 30.38 -28.98 17.70
CA ALA A 693 30.42 -28.29 16.41
C ALA A 693 29.07 -28.29 15.64
N GLU A 694 28.24 -29.33 15.80
CA GLU A 694 26.91 -29.38 15.18
C GLU A 694 25.94 -28.43 15.89
N LEU A 695 26.04 -28.31 17.22
CA LEU A 695 25.30 -27.31 17.99
C LEU A 695 25.74 -25.88 17.64
N ASP A 696 27.05 -25.65 17.49
CA ASP A 696 27.58 -24.33 17.12
C ASP A 696 27.13 -23.90 15.71
N ALA A 697 27.20 -24.80 14.72
CA ALA A 697 26.67 -24.57 13.39
C ALA A 697 25.15 -24.25 13.43
N LEU A 698 24.37 -24.99 14.23
CA LEU A 698 22.95 -24.74 14.43
C LEU A 698 22.66 -23.37 15.05
N LEU A 699 23.35 -23.00 16.13
CA LEU A 699 23.13 -21.72 16.82
C LEU A 699 23.51 -20.52 15.94
N ALA A 700 24.63 -20.61 15.20
CA ALA A 700 25.00 -19.62 14.18
C ALA A 700 23.96 -19.52 13.07
N THR A 701 23.42 -20.66 12.62
CA THR A 701 22.37 -20.74 11.59
C THR A 701 21.06 -20.07 12.03
N LEU A 702 20.62 -20.27 13.27
CA LEU A 702 19.42 -19.64 13.82
C LEU A 702 19.58 -18.13 14.02
N VAL A 703 20.76 -17.68 14.47
CA VAL A 703 21.09 -16.25 14.59
C VAL A 703 21.14 -15.58 13.21
N ALA A 704 21.73 -16.24 12.20
CA ALA A 704 21.68 -15.77 10.81
C ALA A 704 20.25 -15.70 10.27
N ALA A 705 19.38 -16.66 10.62
CA ALA A 705 17.97 -16.62 10.22
C ALA A 705 17.21 -15.44 10.84
N LEU A 706 17.37 -15.19 12.14
CA LEU A 706 16.78 -14.03 12.81
C LEU A 706 17.27 -12.71 12.22
N GLN A 707 18.55 -12.62 11.85
CA GLN A 707 19.10 -11.46 11.14
C GLN A 707 18.45 -11.23 9.77
N HIS A 708 18.29 -12.28 8.94
CA HIS A 708 17.62 -12.17 7.64
C HIS A 708 16.16 -11.74 7.79
N VAL A 709 15.45 -12.31 8.77
CA VAL A 709 14.05 -11.98 9.08
C VAL A 709 13.91 -10.52 9.54
N ALA A 710 14.75 -10.06 10.46
CA ALA A 710 14.75 -8.66 10.91
C ALA A 710 15.01 -7.69 9.75
N LEU A 711 15.95 -8.02 8.84
CA LEU A 711 16.21 -7.19 7.66
C LEU A 711 14.98 -7.08 6.74
N LEU A 712 14.32 -8.21 6.42
CA LEU A 712 13.15 -8.20 5.53
C LEU A 712 11.91 -7.56 6.19
N LEU A 713 11.77 -7.66 7.51
CA LEU A 713 10.62 -7.11 8.23
C LEU A 713 10.79 -5.65 8.66
N TYR A 714 11.98 -5.05 8.59
CA TYR A 714 12.21 -3.65 9.01
C TYR A 714 11.27 -2.60 8.37
N PRO A 715 10.86 -2.70 7.08
CA PRO A 715 9.87 -1.77 6.53
C PRO A 715 8.47 -1.91 7.16
N VAL A 716 8.12 -3.11 7.64
CA VAL A 716 6.79 -3.45 8.17
C VAL A 716 6.73 -3.22 9.69
N MET A 717 7.73 -3.73 10.41
CA MET A 717 7.87 -3.69 11.87
C MET A 717 9.25 -3.10 12.25
N PRO A 718 9.45 -1.79 12.08
CA PRO A 718 10.75 -1.15 12.26
C PRO A 718 11.31 -1.25 13.69
N GLY A 719 10.46 -1.11 14.71
CA GLY A 719 10.89 -1.14 16.12
C GLY A 719 11.33 -2.53 16.58
N LYS A 720 10.55 -3.57 16.25
CA LYS A 720 10.78 -4.97 16.61
C LYS A 720 11.89 -5.59 15.77
N ALA A 721 12.01 -5.22 14.50
CA ALA A 721 13.20 -5.54 13.72
C ALA A 721 14.47 -4.88 14.32
N GLY A 722 14.36 -3.65 14.81
CA GLY A 722 15.43 -2.96 15.56
C GLY A 722 15.82 -3.69 16.85
N GLU A 723 14.84 -4.03 17.70
CA GLU A 723 15.07 -4.76 18.96
C GLU A 723 15.78 -6.11 18.74
N VAL A 724 15.42 -6.83 17.67
CA VAL A 724 16.15 -8.04 17.26
C VAL A 724 17.57 -7.71 16.80
N TRP A 725 17.76 -6.68 15.96
CA TRP A 725 19.07 -6.27 15.44
C TRP A 725 20.06 -5.86 16.55
N GLU A 726 19.58 -5.11 17.54
CA GLU A 726 20.33 -4.69 18.73
C GLU A 726 20.65 -5.88 19.65
N THR A 727 19.69 -6.76 19.89
CA THR A 727 19.92 -7.99 20.68
C THR A 727 20.94 -8.90 20.00
N LEU A 728 20.96 -8.93 18.66
CA LEU A 728 21.94 -9.67 17.86
C LEU A 728 23.31 -8.97 17.74
N LYS A 729 23.52 -7.78 18.33
CA LYS A 729 24.79 -7.02 18.28
C LYS A 729 25.30 -6.78 16.85
N LEU A 730 24.37 -6.40 15.97
CA LEU A 730 24.65 -6.17 14.56
C LEU A 730 24.94 -4.68 14.30
N THR A 731 25.97 -4.41 13.49
CA THR A 731 26.38 -3.06 13.10
C THR A 731 26.54 -2.96 11.58
N PRO A 732 26.22 -1.82 10.93
CA PRO A 732 25.63 -0.61 11.52
C PRO A 732 24.17 -0.82 11.96
N SER A 733 23.55 0.21 12.53
CA SER A 733 22.12 0.23 12.84
C SER A 733 21.26 0.00 11.59
N LEU A 734 20.09 -0.63 11.77
CA LEU A 734 19.32 -1.25 10.69
C LEU A 734 18.82 -0.27 9.62
N ASP A 735 18.54 0.98 10.00
CA ASP A 735 18.22 2.12 9.11
C ASP A 735 19.31 2.41 8.05
N LYS A 736 20.58 2.12 8.39
CA LYS A 736 21.76 2.35 7.54
C LYS A 736 22.10 1.13 6.69
N VAL A 737 21.50 -0.03 6.96
CA VAL A 737 21.66 -1.23 6.15
C VAL A 737 20.92 -1.06 4.82
N ARG A 738 21.41 -1.75 3.80
CA ARG A 738 20.77 -1.82 2.47
C ARG A 738 20.53 -3.28 2.13
N LEU A 739 19.45 -3.56 1.41
CA LEU A 739 19.15 -4.90 0.95
C LEU A 739 20.34 -5.41 0.11
N PRO A 740 20.90 -6.60 0.42
CA PRO A 740 21.95 -7.17 -0.41
C PRO A 740 21.38 -7.54 -1.79
N ALA A 741 22.25 -7.56 -2.79
CA ALA A 741 21.93 -8.26 -4.03
C ALA A 741 21.77 -9.76 -3.74
N THR A 742 20.93 -10.47 -4.49
CA THR A 742 20.66 -11.91 -4.26
C THR A 742 21.96 -12.72 -4.18
N GLY A 743 22.18 -13.39 -3.04
CA GLY A 743 23.41 -14.17 -2.78
C GLY A 743 24.63 -13.37 -2.31
N ALA A 744 24.51 -12.07 -2.05
CA ALA A 744 25.52 -11.30 -1.32
C ALA A 744 25.26 -11.38 0.21
N PRO A 745 26.31 -11.42 1.05
CA PRO A 745 26.14 -11.50 2.49
C PRO A 745 25.53 -10.22 3.10
N ILE A 746 24.68 -10.40 4.10
CA ILE A 746 24.24 -9.34 5.03
C ILE A 746 25.46 -8.97 5.93
N PRO A 747 25.56 -7.73 6.46
CA PRO A 747 26.63 -7.35 7.40
C PRO A 747 26.85 -8.37 8.52
N ALA A 748 28.10 -8.76 8.75
CA ALA A 748 28.45 -9.71 9.81
C ALA A 748 28.25 -9.09 11.21
N ARG A 749 28.05 -9.95 12.21
CA ARG A 749 28.10 -9.54 13.62
C ARG A 749 29.51 -9.11 14.01
N ALA A 750 29.64 -8.21 14.98
CA ALA A 750 30.90 -8.03 15.69
C ALA A 750 31.36 -9.37 16.31
N SER A 751 32.63 -9.70 16.12
CA SER A 751 33.22 -10.95 16.61
C SER A 751 33.35 -10.92 18.14
N GLY A 752 33.08 -12.06 18.79
CA GLY A 752 33.32 -12.26 20.23
C GLY A 752 32.33 -11.63 21.23
N GLU A 753 31.58 -10.58 20.89
CA GLU A 753 30.57 -9.98 21.81
C GLU A 753 29.44 -10.98 22.16
N PRO A 754 28.95 -11.01 23.41
CA PRO A 754 27.77 -11.80 23.76
C PRO A 754 26.48 -11.14 23.23
N LEU A 755 25.47 -11.96 22.91
CA LEU A 755 24.12 -11.48 22.59
C LEU A 755 23.52 -10.66 23.75
N GLY A 756 22.58 -9.77 23.40
CA GLY A 756 21.73 -9.10 24.38
C GLY A 756 20.86 -10.07 25.20
N PRO A 757 20.20 -9.58 26.27
CA PRO A 757 19.38 -10.41 27.14
C PRO A 757 18.17 -10.97 26.42
N SER A 758 17.81 -12.22 26.71
CA SER A 758 16.58 -12.83 26.20
C SER A 758 15.35 -12.18 26.86
N LYS A 759 14.52 -11.51 26.05
CA LYS A 759 13.22 -10.95 26.44
C LYS A 759 12.14 -11.41 25.46
N PRO A 760 10.87 -11.59 25.89
CA PRO A 760 9.78 -11.89 24.96
C PRO A 760 9.55 -10.74 23.99
N LEU A 761 9.83 -10.97 22.70
CA LEU A 761 9.69 -9.95 21.64
C LEU A 761 8.23 -9.46 21.50
N PHE A 762 7.28 -10.38 21.66
CA PHE A 762 5.83 -10.13 21.65
C PHE A 762 5.19 -10.86 22.84
N PRO A 763 4.86 -10.17 23.95
CA PRO A 763 4.11 -10.76 25.06
C PRO A 763 2.72 -11.22 24.60
N ARG A 764 2.40 -12.50 24.81
CA ARG A 764 1.15 -13.12 24.33
C ARG A 764 -0.08 -12.39 24.84
N ILE A 765 -1.10 -12.23 23.98
CA ILE A 765 -2.41 -11.69 24.35
C ILE A 765 -3.25 -12.79 24.99
N GLU A 766 -3.66 -12.58 26.25
CA GLU A 766 -4.72 -13.35 26.90
C GLU A 766 -6.10 -12.86 26.38
N ARG A 767 -7.06 -13.78 26.26
CA ARG A 767 -8.40 -13.55 25.69
C ARG A 767 -9.44 -13.37 26.80
#